data_AF-A0A653BWR9-F1
#
_entry.id   AF-A0A653BWR9-F1
#
_cell.length_a   1.000
_cell.length_b   1.000
_cell.length_c   1.000
_cell.angle_alpha   90.00
_cell.angle_beta   90.00
_cell.angle_gamma   90.00
#
_symmetry.space_group_name_H-M   'P 1'
#
loop_
_entity.id
_entity.type
_entity.pdbx_description
1 polymer ?
#
loop_
_entity_poly.entity_id
_entity_poly.type
_entity_poly.pdbx_seq_one_letter_code
_entity_poly.pdbx_strand_id
1 'polypeptide(L)'
;MHLLKVSVSHSLLNLLFLLSLSYFVETSDLCNETAIQSLCWEQETCEDCLQVHECCHYCYDEAYPTERRRCSTMNNLNDCKQEKIEHNFQSGVKIIQNDDYTEKNQIKPQSLKVQLRYMKPENITFYYKPAKNYPLDLYYLGDLSVSMKDNLEVFKKIGQQLTQRIQKLTKNYRLAYGSFLDKTAMPFYFTDPQNYKDPCMNSKYNCETGYLFKHRLDFTPDMDKFIQKVLESNITANVDDLDGALDAILQILVCGRRVGWNPQSRKIIVLATDSLLHTAGDGLLAGAVRRPTEECFLDQNGEHIKPLIYDYPDIGQIHDLLRNRKVNIIFAVKDPEKLKYYDRLTKELLGDFAFTGELAADLHIIELIEKGFYNFARQVNFFTNLTEHPYIDVQFFGDCEGVGYNKTNLCYNVGNKEIKFKAQVTLTQRQAKSGDTIFIEEKNIQESIEVRLEYEKPCKCDNYQLSSVKTCENGGIFVCGYCICPSGWKGEICDQRCETENYDSCRLSQDGYVSRICHNSGECICGKCECEYPYVGKFCQFKCPTGENNLICSGLNHGTCVDGKCVCTAEYAGSDCSCSTSTSNCQLPDMLEVCNSKGRCECNKCICDTGYSEKFCEVNGDNNTMCEIYKLFIEEAAATEKYGFQRNGVDIYVTVDGKASQDDDASCRTTTYSGSNFCIISFDYHSGGDKSVQLRAKISCYKTAGFKMVTTFLSIFAAVVIGGILFILVWKIRIYHQERVEYQKFVSEKRMFRQTNPLYRDPVTTYRNPLVGKPFNGDSSNFALHPRTQTTTSQAEVQASNSPTEKKAFSLYENSSCSIPSSPQQKKEYL
;
A
#
# COMPACT_ATOMS: atom_id res chain seq x y z
N MET A 1 -69.04 -12.23 -23.32
CA MET A 1 -68.72 -13.12 -22.17
C MET A 1 -67.54 -14.05 -22.47
N HIS A 2 -66.43 -13.56 -23.06
CA HIS A 2 -65.32 -14.42 -23.53
C HIS A 2 -63.91 -14.07 -22.99
N LEU A 3 -63.71 -12.89 -22.39
CA LEU A 3 -62.38 -12.45 -21.92
C LEU A 3 -61.99 -12.94 -20.51
N LEU A 4 -62.91 -13.59 -19.78
CA LEU A 4 -62.68 -14.07 -18.40
C LEU A 4 -62.11 -15.50 -18.29
N LYS A 5 -61.93 -16.23 -19.41
CA LYS A 5 -61.46 -17.64 -19.38
C LYS A 5 -59.96 -17.85 -19.62
N VAL A 6 -59.21 -16.84 -20.05
CA VAL A 6 -57.78 -17.00 -20.42
C VAL A 6 -56.86 -16.77 -19.20
N SER A 7 -57.11 -15.74 -18.39
CA SER A 7 -56.24 -15.36 -17.27
C SER A 7 -56.11 -16.44 -16.20
N VAL A 8 -57.14 -17.26 -15.99
CA VAL A 8 -57.16 -18.29 -14.93
C VAL A 8 -56.22 -19.47 -15.25
N SER A 9 -56.00 -19.76 -16.54
CA SER A 9 -55.20 -20.90 -16.98
C SER A 9 -53.70 -20.72 -16.66
N HIS A 10 -53.12 -19.55 -17.00
CA HIS A 10 -51.68 -19.30 -16.77
C HIS A 10 -51.33 -19.14 -15.28
N SER A 11 -52.19 -18.53 -14.46
CA SER A 11 -51.95 -18.45 -13.02
C SER A 11 -52.00 -19.84 -12.36
N LEU A 12 -52.90 -20.73 -12.77
CA LEU A 12 -52.92 -22.11 -12.28
C LEU A 12 -51.73 -22.94 -12.80
N LEU A 13 -51.31 -22.76 -14.06
CA LEU A 13 -50.11 -23.42 -14.57
C LEU A 13 -48.86 -22.99 -13.81
N ASN A 14 -48.66 -21.69 -13.60
CA ASN A 14 -47.51 -21.19 -12.85
C ASN A 14 -47.56 -21.58 -11.37
N LEU A 15 -48.74 -21.62 -10.73
CA LEU A 15 -48.86 -22.10 -9.36
C LEU A 15 -48.57 -23.61 -9.26
N LEU A 16 -49.04 -24.41 -10.23
CA LEU A 16 -48.70 -25.83 -10.32
C LEU A 16 -47.22 -26.07 -10.61
N PHE A 17 -46.59 -25.22 -11.44
CA PHE A 17 -45.16 -25.32 -11.75
C PHE A 17 -44.29 -24.96 -10.54
N LEU A 18 -44.66 -23.91 -9.79
CA LEU A 18 -44.04 -23.54 -8.52
C LEU A 18 -44.30 -24.58 -7.41
N LEU A 19 -45.48 -25.21 -7.40
CA LEU A 19 -45.76 -26.33 -6.49
C LEU A 19 -44.99 -27.59 -6.87
N SER A 20 -44.77 -27.89 -8.15
CA SER A 20 -43.86 -28.98 -8.55
C SER A 20 -42.39 -28.67 -8.24
N LEU A 21 -41.95 -27.42 -8.39
CA LEU A 21 -40.61 -26.96 -8.00
C LEU A 21 -40.38 -26.94 -6.48
N SER A 22 -41.45 -26.91 -5.68
CA SER A 22 -41.38 -27.06 -4.21
C SER A 22 -41.71 -28.46 -3.70
N TYR A 23 -42.13 -29.38 -4.58
CA TYR A 23 -42.20 -30.83 -4.32
C TYR A 23 -40.97 -31.60 -4.82
N PHE A 24 -40.20 -31.04 -5.77
CA PHE A 24 -38.88 -31.53 -6.17
C PHE A 24 -37.74 -30.69 -5.57
N VAL A 25 -37.87 -30.36 -4.28
CA VAL A 25 -36.70 -30.40 -3.40
C VAL A 25 -36.76 -31.75 -2.68
N GLU A 26 -36.43 -32.82 -3.42
CA GLU A 26 -35.95 -34.02 -2.76
C GLU A 26 -34.70 -33.61 -1.98
N THR A 27 -34.69 -33.87 -0.67
CA THR A 27 -33.46 -33.85 0.10
C THR A 27 -32.61 -35.03 -0.36
N SER A 28 -31.86 -34.85 -1.44
CA SER A 28 -30.79 -35.76 -1.81
C SER A 28 -29.81 -35.81 -0.63
N ASP A 29 -29.83 -36.91 0.11
CA ASP A 29 -28.87 -37.14 1.19
C ASP A 29 -27.47 -36.92 0.63
N LEU A 30 -26.78 -35.89 1.12
CA LEU A 30 -25.48 -35.45 0.59
C LEU A 30 -24.42 -36.57 0.64
N CYS A 31 -24.67 -37.61 1.44
CA CYS A 31 -23.83 -38.79 1.61
C CYS A 31 -24.24 -40.02 0.78
N ASN A 32 -25.23 -39.90 -0.11
CA ASN A 32 -25.77 -41.01 -0.90
C ASN A 32 -25.36 -40.94 -2.39
N GLU A 33 -24.47 -40.01 -2.76
CA GLU A 33 -23.93 -39.89 -4.12
C GLU A 33 -22.82 -40.91 -4.38
N THR A 34 -22.86 -41.56 -5.55
CA THR A 34 -21.94 -42.66 -5.90
C THR A 34 -20.47 -42.22 -6.01
N ALA A 35 -20.22 -40.94 -6.35
CA ALA A 35 -18.87 -40.36 -6.36
C ALA A 35 -18.25 -40.37 -4.95
N ILE A 36 -19.01 -39.93 -3.93
CA ILE A 36 -18.58 -39.91 -2.53
C ILE A 36 -18.34 -41.34 -2.01
N GLN A 37 -19.19 -42.29 -2.40
CA GLN A 37 -19.00 -43.70 -2.06
C GLN A 37 -17.69 -44.26 -2.63
N SER A 38 -17.31 -43.89 -3.86
CA SER A 38 -16.02 -44.26 -4.46
C SER A 38 -14.84 -43.63 -3.72
N LEU A 39 -14.92 -42.33 -3.39
CA LEU A 39 -13.88 -41.61 -2.63
C LEU A 39 -13.60 -42.26 -1.27
N CYS A 40 -14.63 -42.73 -0.57
CA CYS A 40 -14.45 -43.52 0.66
C CYS A 40 -13.78 -44.88 0.38
N TRP A 41 -14.24 -45.61 -0.65
CA TRP A 41 -13.76 -46.97 -0.97
C TRP A 41 -12.30 -47.06 -1.43
N GLU A 42 -11.70 -45.96 -1.84
CA GLU A 42 -10.26 -45.87 -2.15
C GLU A 42 -9.38 -45.82 -0.88
N GLN A 43 -9.92 -45.41 0.27
CA GLN A 43 -9.14 -45.26 1.50
C GLN A 43 -8.99 -46.60 2.25
N GLU A 44 -7.74 -46.98 2.55
CA GLU A 44 -7.44 -48.21 3.29
C GLU A 44 -7.25 -47.97 4.80
N THR A 45 -6.64 -46.83 5.18
CA THR A 45 -6.44 -46.45 6.58
C THR A 45 -7.70 -45.81 7.16
N CYS A 46 -7.83 -45.85 8.49
CA CYS A 46 -8.89 -45.12 9.17
C CYS A 46 -8.68 -43.59 9.08
N GLU A 47 -7.45 -43.09 9.17
CA GLU A 47 -7.18 -41.65 9.17
C GLU A 47 -7.54 -41.01 7.82
N ASP A 48 -7.12 -41.59 6.70
CA ASP A 48 -7.41 -41.06 5.36
C ASP A 48 -8.91 -41.20 5.04
N CYS A 49 -9.55 -42.30 5.48
CA CYS A 49 -10.98 -42.50 5.37
C CYS A 49 -11.79 -41.34 5.96
N LEU A 50 -11.47 -40.92 7.18
CA LEU A 50 -12.22 -39.87 7.87
C LEU A 50 -11.77 -38.45 7.47
N GLN A 51 -10.66 -38.31 6.73
CA GLN A 51 -10.25 -37.03 6.16
C GLN A 51 -10.82 -36.77 4.75
N VAL A 52 -11.04 -37.79 3.92
CA VAL A 52 -11.41 -37.59 2.50
C VAL A 52 -12.80 -36.95 2.31
N HIS A 53 -13.81 -37.36 3.08
CA HIS A 53 -15.15 -36.74 3.03
C HIS A 53 -15.93 -36.92 4.33
N GLU A 54 -16.79 -35.95 4.69
CA GLU A 54 -17.58 -36.00 5.94
C GLU A 54 -18.59 -37.16 6.02
N CYS A 55 -18.92 -37.73 4.87
CA CYS A 55 -19.80 -38.89 4.72
C CYS A 55 -19.09 -40.24 4.87
N CYS A 56 -17.77 -40.27 4.97
CA CYS A 56 -17.01 -41.50 5.12
C CYS A 56 -16.88 -41.90 6.60
N HIS A 57 -17.08 -43.18 6.87
CA HIS A 57 -17.01 -43.83 8.18
C HIS A 57 -16.12 -45.08 8.07
N TYR A 58 -15.50 -45.52 9.17
CA TYR A 58 -14.55 -46.64 9.14
C TYR A 58 -14.94 -47.78 10.09
N CYS A 59 -15.17 -48.98 9.55
CA CYS A 59 -15.43 -50.18 10.34
C CYS A 59 -14.13 -50.83 10.85
N TYR A 60 -13.90 -50.81 12.17
CA TYR A 60 -12.74 -51.42 12.81
C TYR A 60 -13.01 -52.83 13.39
N ASP A 61 -14.16 -53.46 13.09
CA ASP A 61 -14.43 -54.81 13.59
C ASP A 61 -13.54 -55.88 12.94
N GLU A 62 -12.83 -56.64 13.78
CA GLU A 62 -12.03 -57.81 13.44
C GLU A 62 -12.84 -58.90 12.72
N ALA A 63 -14.15 -58.95 12.96
CA ALA A 63 -15.08 -59.90 12.36
C ALA A 63 -15.75 -59.40 11.06
N TYR A 64 -15.45 -58.16 10.62
CA TYR A 64 -16.02 -57.61 9.38
C TYR A 64 -15.48 -58.35 8.14
N PRO A 65 -16.32 -58.68 7.13
CA PRO A 65 -15.89 -59.47 5.98
C PRO A 65 -14.75 -58.81 5.19
N THR A 66 -13.68 -59.56 4.92
CA THR A 66 -12.48 -59.08 4.19
C THR A 66 -12.75 -58.71 2.74
N GLU A 67 -13.84 -59.22 2.15
CA GLU A 67 -14.31 -58.85 0.81
C GLU A 67 -14.93 -57.43 0.78
N ARG A 68 -15.30 -56.86 1.94
CA ARG A 68 -15.89 -55.52 2.03
C ARG A 68 -14.86 -54.47 2.42
N ARG A 69 -15.05 -53.25 1.92
CA ARG A 69 -14.23 -52.08 2.30
C ARG A 69 -14.57 -51.63 3.72
N ARG A 70 -13.54 -51.40 4.54
CA ARG A 70 -13.66 -50.88 5.90
C ARG A 70 -14.08 -49.42 5.92
N CYS A 71 -13.53 -48.59 5.04
CA CYS A 71 -14.03 -47.25 4.78
C CYS A 71 -15.26 -47.30 3.85
N SER A 72 -16.37 -46.66 4.21
CA SER A 72 -17.51 -46.44 3.31
C SER A 72 -18.48 -45.39 3.86
N THR A 73 -19.55 -45.09 3.11
CA THR A 73 -20.67 -44.30 3.63
C THR A 73 -21.53 -45.14 4.58
N MET A 74 -22.21 -44.50 5.54
CA MET A 74 -22.90 -45.19 6.64
C MET A 74 -23.86 -46.30 6.15
N ASN A 75 -24.61 -46.02 5.08
CA ASN A 75 -25.57 -46.94 4.44
C ASN A 75 -24.96 -48.26 3.92
N ASN A 76 -23.63 -48.35 3.81
CA ASN A 76 -22.89 -49.51 3.31
C ASN A 76 -22.16 -50.29 4.42
N LEU A 77 -22.14 -49.79 5.66
CA LEU A 77 -21.49 -50.43 6.82
C LEU A 77 -22.47 -51.24 7.70
N ASN A 78 -23.63 -51.64 7.17
CA ASN A 78 -24.70 -52.32 7.93
C ASN A 78 -24.27 -53.63 8.62
N ASP A 79 -23.29 -54.34 8.05
CA ASP A 79 -22.72 -55.58 8.59
C ASP A 79 -21.61 -55.31 9.63
N CYS A 80 -21.26 -54.05 9.87
CA CYS A 80 -20.37 -53.64 10.95
C CYS A 80 -21.18 -53.37 12.22
N LYS A 81 -20.67 -53.84 13.37
CA LYS A 81 -21.25 -53.50 14.67
C LYS A 81 -21.13 -51.99 14.89
N GLN A 82 -22.22 -51.35 15.31
CA GLN A 82 -22.31 -49.88 15.40
C GLN A 82 -21.28 -49.32 16.39
N GLU A 83 -21.03 -50.03 17.50
CA GLU A 83 -19.98 -49.69 18.48
C GLU A 83 -18.55 -49.86 17.94
N LYS A 84 -18.37 -50.50 16.77
CA LYS A 84 -17.09 -50.65 16.06
C LYS A 84 -17.02 -49.89 14.73
N ILE A 85 -17.81 -48.81 14.59
CA ILE A 85 -17.67 -47.82 13.53
C ILE A 85 -17.01 -46.56 14.12
N GLU A 86 -15.87 -46.15 13.56
CA GLU A 86 -15.39 -44.78 13.73
C GLU A 86 -16.21 -43.86 12.82
N HIS A 87 -16.83 -42.85 13.40
CA HIS A 87 -17.60 -41.84 12.68
C HIS A 87 -16.74 -40.60 12.42
N ASN A 88 -16.94 -39.96 11.27
CA ASN A 88 -16.31 -38.68 10.98
C ASN A 88 -16.66 -37.65 12.06
N PHE A 89 -15.67 -36.94 12.60
CA PHE A 89 -15.93 -35.94 13.62
C PHE A 89 -16.52 -34.68 13.00
N GLN A 90 -17.61 -34.18 13.57
CA GLN A 90 -18.17 -32.91 13.15
C GLN A 90 -17.27 -31.78 13.61
N SER A 91 -16.65 -31.10 12.64
CA SER A 91 -16.00 -29.80 12.84
C SER A 91 -17.02 -28.77 13.33
N GLY A 92 -16.57 -27.81 14.15
CA GLY A 92 -17.48 -26.78 14.66
C GLY A 92 -16.92 -25.95 15.82
N VAL A 93 -17.71 -24.96 16.23
CA VAL A 93 -17.32 -23.92 17.20
C VAL A 93 -18.19 -24.00 18.45
N LYS A 94 -17.56 -24.18 19.62
CA LYS A 94 -18.19 -24.15 20.94
C LYS A 94 -17.72 -22.93 21.72
N ILE A 95 -18.63 -22.00 21.98
CA ILE A 95 -18.39 -20.85 22.87
C ILE A 95 -18.14 -21.34 24.30
N ILE A 96 -17.13 -20.78 24.96
CA ILE A 96 -16.78 -21.05 26.38
C ILE A 96 -17.23 -19.87 27.26
N GLN A 97 -16.94 -18.63 26.83
CA GLN A 97 -17.22 -17.40 27.56
C GLN A 97 -17.76 -16.33 26.60
N ASN A 98 -18.88 -15.70 26.96
CA ASN A 98 -19.58 -14.70 26.15
C ASN A 98 -20.25 -13.64 27.04
N ASP A 99 -19.42 -12.97 27.83
CA ASP A 99 -19.80 -11.93 28.77
C ASP A 99 -20.36 -10.70 28.06
N ASP A 100 -21.14 -9.89 28.78
CA ASP A 100 -21.78 -8.71 28.22
C ASP A 100 -20.84 -7.53 27.94
N TYR A 101 -21.26 -6.65 27.03
CA TYR A 101 -20.50 -5.45 26.68
C TYR A 101 -20.41 -4.52 27.90
N THR A 102 -19.19 -4.09 28.24
CA THR A 102 -18.92 -3.16 29.35
C THR A 102 -17.94 -2.07 28.91
N GLU A 103 -17.62 -1.12 29.80
CA GLU A 103 -16.56 -0.13 29.55
C GLU A 103 -15.14 -0.74 29.45
N LYS A 104 -15.01 -2.07 29.62
CA LYS A 104 -13.76 -2.85 29.55
C LYS A 104 -13.87 -4.14 28.71
N ASN A 105 -15.00 -4.35 28.03
CA ASN A 105 -15.26 -5.54 27.22
C ASN A 105 -16.02 -5.12 25.98
N GLN A 106 -15.30 -5.03 24.86
CA GLN A 106 -15.75 -4.55 23.55
C GLN A 106 -15.81 -5.68 22.52
N ILE A 107 -15.28 -6.87 22.82
CA ILE A 107 -15.33 -8.05 21.94
C ILE A 107 -16.22 -9.14 22.54
N LYS A 108 -16.97 -9.86 21.69
CA LYS A 108 -17.73 -11.07 22.04
C LYS A 108 -17.61 -12.15 20.95
N PRO A 109 -17.58 -13.45 21.28
CA PRO A 109 -17.27 -14.03 22.60
C PRO A 109 -15.82 -13.73 23.03
N GLN A 110 -15.45 -14.03 24.28
CA GLN A 110 -14.07 -13.81 24.79
C GLN A 110 -13.23 -15.09 24.79
N SER A 111 -13.87 -16.26 24.95
CA SER A 111 -13.19 -17.56 24.90
C SER A 111 -14.07 -18.59 24.18
N LEU A 112 -13.47 -19.38 23.30
CA LEU A 112 -14.13 -20.40 22.50
C LEU A 112 -13.18 -21.55 22.15
N LYS A 113 -13.78 -22.68 21.78
CA LYS A 113 -13.13 -23.91 21.32
C LYS A 113 -13.55 -24.20 19.89
N VAL A 114 -12.59 -24.50 19.00
CA VAL A 114 -12.84 -24.90 17.61
C VAL A 114 -12.33 -26.31 17.40
N GLN A 115 -13.19 -27.18 16.86
CA GLN A 115 -12.83 -28.52 16.44
C GLN A 115 -12.51 -28.48 14.94
N LEU A 116 -11.22 -28.52 14.60
CA LEU A 116 -10.73 -28.36 13.23
C LEU A 116 -10.49 -29.72 12.56
N ARG A 117 -10.94 -29.87 11.31
CA ARG A 117 -10.53 -30.98 10.42
C ARG A 117 -9.48 -30.48 9.43
N TYR A 118 -8.54 -31.35 9.10
CA TYR A 118 -7.52 -31.09 8.08
C TYR A 118 -8.17 -30.59 6.78
N MET A 119 -7.66 -29.47 6.26
CA MET A 119 -8.13 -28.75 5.08
C MET A 119 -9.62 -28.30 5.08
N LYS A 120 -10.38 -28.46 6.18
CA LYS A 120 -11.74 -27.90 6.29
C LYS A 120 -11.69 -26.53 7.01
N PRO A 121 -12.11 -25.44 6.36
CA PRO A 121 -12.18 -24.11 6.99
C PRO A 121 -13.38 -23.98 7.94
N GLU A 122 -13.14 -23.63 9.20
CA GLU A 122 -14.19 -23.39 10.19
C GLU A 122 -14.39 -21.90 10.50
N ASN A 123 -15.66 -21.47 10.62
CA ASN A 123 -16.02 -20.06 10.64
C ASN A 123 -16.37 -19.55 12.06
N ILE A 124 -15.40 -18.98 12.75
CA ILE A 124 -15.61 -18.26 14.01
C ILE A 124 -16.31 -16.93 13.71
N THR A 125 -17.56 -16.75 14.18
CA THR A 125 -18.24 -15.44 14.12
C THR A 125 -18.09 -14.70 15.44
N PHE A 126 -17.70 -13.42 15.39
CA PHE A 126 -17.47 -12.57 16.56
C PHE A 126 -17.93 -11.12 16.31
N TYR A 127 -18.06 -10.34 17.39
CA TYR A 127 -18.79 -9.08 17.41
C TYR A 127 -18.04 -7.99 18.19
N TYR A 128 -17.78 -6.84 17.55
CA TYR A 128 -17.06 -5.71 18.15
C TYR A 128 -17.98 -4.51 18.41
N LYS A 129 -17.99 -4.06 19.67
CA LYS A 129 -18.77 -2.99 20.34
C LYS A 129 -17.92 -1.90 20.99
N PRO A 130 -17.47 -0.80 20.33
CA PRO A 130 -16.69 0.24 21.00
C PRO A 130 -17.36 0.79 22.27
N ALA A 131 -16.57 0.91 23.33
CA ALA A 131 -17.01 1.45 24.62
C ALA A 131 -16.86 2.98 24.66
N LYS A 132 -17.98 3.68 24.82
CA LYS A 132 -18.04 5.15 24.78
C LYS A 132 -17.17 5.86 25.84
N ASN A 133 -16.91 5.22 26.99
CA ASN A 133 -16.01 5.72 28.03
C ASN A 133 -14.76 4.83 28.21
N TYR A 134 -14.29 4.15 27.15
CA TYR A 134 -13.08 3.33 27.26
C TYR A 134 -11.91 4.17 27.83
N PRO A 135 -11.04 3.63 28.70
CA PRO A 135 -10.04 4.45 29.36
C PRO A 135 -8.98 4.97 28.39
N LEU A 136 -8.53 6.22 28.59
CA LEU A 136 -7.52 6.89 27.77
C LEU A 136 -6.30 7.26 28.62
N ASP A 137 -5.15 6.69 28.29
CA ASP A 137 -3.87 7.18 28.79
C ASP A 137 -3.23 8.04 27.69
N LEU A 138 -3.01 9.33 27.97
CA LEU A 138 -2.37 10.26 27.05
C LEU A 138 -1.07 10.79 27.66
N TYR A 139 0.06 10.40 27.06
CA TYR A 139 1.38 10.88 27.43
C TYR A 139 1.74 12.10 26.56
N TYR A 140 1.86 13.28 27.15
CA TYR A 140 2.37 14.46 26.46
C TYR A 140 3.90 14.45 26.47
N LEU A 141 4.52 14.42 25.29
CA LEU A 141 5.96 14.52 25.10
C LEU A 141 6.26 15.87 24.45
N GLY A 142 6.66 16.83 25.28
CA GLY A 142 6.91 18.20 24.85
C GLY A 142 8.38 18.46 24.55
N ASP A 143 8.65 18.89 23.33
CA ASP A 143 9.87 19.61 22.96
C ASP A 143 9.99 20.89 23.80
N LEU A 144 11.18 21.17 24.32
CA LEU A 144 11.48 22.37 25.12
C LEU A 144 12.67 23.17 24.56
N SER A 145 12.95 23.03 23.27
CA SER A 145 13.79 23.95 22.50
C SER A 145 13.33 25.42 22.64
N VAL A 146 14.25 26.36 22.37
CA VAL A 146 13.93 27.80 22.35
C VAL A 146 12.88 28.15 21.30
N SER A 147 12.84 27.45 20.17
CA SER A 147 11.85 27.63 19.10
C SER A 147 10.44 27.26 19.58
N MET A 148 10.29 26.19 20.37
CA MET A 148 9.01 25.78 20.97
C MET A 148 8.54 26.62 22.18
N LYS A 149 9.31 27.61 22.63
CA LYS A 149 8.96 28.52 23.74
C LYS A 149 7.56 29.12 23.61
N ASP A 150 7.20 29.63 22.44
CA ASP A 150 5.92 30.34 22.27
C ASP A 150 4.73 29.38 22.27
N ASN A 151 4.92 28.13 21.82
CA ASN A 151 3.95 27.04 21.95
C ASN A 151 3.74 26.67 23.42
N LEU A 152 4.80 26.67 24.24
CA LEU A 152 4.71 26.48 25.69
C LEU A 152 3.94 27.63 26.35
N GLU A 153 4.17 28.90 25.96
CA GLU A 153 3.39 30.06 26.44
C GLU A 153 1.91 30.02 26.02
N VAL A 154 1.62 29.53 24.82
CA VAL A 154 0.26 29.28 24.33
C VAL A 154 -0.42 28.16 25.13
N PHE A 155 0.28 27.07 25.45
CA PHE A 155 -0.24 25.99 26.29
C PHE A 155 -0.72 26.49 27.67
N LYS A 156 0.00 27.45 28.28
CA LYS A 156 -0.36 28.06 29.58
C LYS A 156 -1.74 28.74 29.55
N LYS A 157 -2.18 29.22 28.38
CA LYS A 157 -3.49 29.88 28.16
C LYS A 157 -4.63 28.89 27.87
N ILE A 158 -4.30 27.64 27.52
CA ILE A 158 -5.24 26.66 26.94
C ILE A 158 -5.72 25.61 27.97
N GLY A 159 -4.97 25.35 29.04
CA GLY A 159 -5.21 24.23 29.96
C GLY A 159 -6.66 23.99 30.40
N GLN A 160 -7.42 25.05 30.72
CA GLN A 160 -8.83 24.92 31.10
C GLN A 160 -9.74 24.40 29.95
N GLN A 161 -9.42 24.73 28.69
CA GLN A 161 -10.14 24.24 27.52
C GLN A 161 -9.73 22.80 27.16
N LEU A 162 -8.46 22.43 27.38
CA LEU A 162 -7.94 21.07 27.22
C LEU A 162 -8.76 20.09 28.07
N THR A 163 -8.98 20.41 29.36
CA THR A 163 -9.85 19.65 30.27
C THR A 163 -11.25 19.39 29.68
N GLN A 164 -11.94 20.43 29.22
CA GLN A 164 -13.30 20.33 28.68
C GLN A 164 -13.40 19.56 27.36
N ARG A 165 -12.28 19.39 26.65
CA ARG A 165 -12.22 18.65 25.37
C ARG A 165 -11.85 17.19 25.58
N ILE A 166 -10.84 16.88 26.39
CA ILE A 166 -10.51 15.49 26.72
C ILE A 166 -11.69 14.78 27.40
N GLN A 167 -12.42 15.49 28.29
CA GLN A 167 -13.65 14.98 28.90
C GLN A 167 -14.80 14.68 27.93
N LYS A 168 -14.74 15.12 26.67
CA LYS A 168 -15.69 14.74 25.60
C LYS A 168 -15.27 13.46 24.87
N LEU A 169 -13.99 13.11 24.90
CA LEU A 169 -13.44 11.88 24.30
C LEU A 169 -13.72 10.67 25.21
N THR A 170 -13.42 10.82 26.51
CA THR A 170 -13.80 9.85 27.56
C THR A 170 -13.84 10.53 28.92
N LYS A 171 -14.64 9.99 29.85
CA LYS A 171 -14.63 10.40 31.25
C LYS A 171 -13.48 9.79 32.06
N ASN A 172 -12.88 8.72 31.57
CA ASN A 172 -11.83 7.96 32.24
C ASN A 172 -10.49 8.21 31.53
N TYR A 173 -9.91 9.38 31.76
CA TYR A 173 -8.61 9.76 31.20
C TYR A 173 -7.53 9.87 32.29
N ARG A 174 -6.28 9.64 31.91
CA ARG A 174 -5.10 9.99 32.71
C ARG A 174 -4.06 10.65 31.81
N LEU A 175 -3.43 11.70 32.29
CA LEU A 175 -2.35 12.39 31.60
C LEU A 175 -1.01 12.13 32.28
N ALA A 176 0.02 11.92 31.47
CA ALA A 176 1.41 11.91 31.89
C ALA A 176 2.18 12.98 31.09
N TYR A 177 3.32 13.44 31.60
CA TYR A 177 4.16 14.43 30.92
C TYR A 177 5.65 14.08 31.01
N GLY A 178 6.36 14.31 29.92
CA GLY A 178 7.81 14.45 29.93
C GLY A 178 8.27 15.39 28.82
N SER A 179 9.54 15.73 28.86
CA SER A 179 10.19 16.57 27.87
C SER A 179 11.50 15.99 27.40
N PHE A 180 11.92 16.41 26.22
CA PHE A 180 13.17 16.00 25.59
C PHE A 180 13.88 17.22 25.01
N LEU A 181 15.14 16.99 24.64
CA LEU A 181 15.93 17.78 23.71
C LEU A 181 16.85 16.76 23.04
N ASP A 182 18.14 16.72 23.39
CA ASP A 182 19.08 15.80 22.75
C ASP A 182 20.27 15.37 23.62
N LYS A 183 21.10 14.45 23.09
CA LYS A 183 22.32 13.92 23.68
C LYS A 183 23.31 15.06 23.97
N THR A 184 23.65 15.26 25.25
CA THR A 184 24.41 16.41 25.75
C THR A 184 25.93 16.31 25.50
N ALA A 185 26.33 16.19 24.23
CA ALA A 185 27.71 16.18 23.77
C ALA A 185 27.85 16.84 22.39
N MET A 186 29.07 17.23 22.02
CA MET A 186 29.36 17.66 20.65
C MET A 186 29.08 16.52 19.65
N PRO A 187 28.54 16.80 18.45
CA PRO A 187 28.26 18.14 17.91
C PRO A 187 26.94 18.76 18.38
N PHE A 188 26.00 17.97 18.90
CA PHE A 188 24.60 18.36 19.16
C PHE A 188 24.40 19.36 20.31
N TYR A 189 25.33 19.40 21.28
CA TYR A 189 25.25 20.26 22.46
C TYR A 189 26.61 20.86 22.82
N PHE A 190 26.65 22.15 23.18
CA PHE A 190 27.88 22.84 23.54
C PHE A 190 28.49 22.31 24.84
N THR A 191 29.73 21.82 24.78
CA THR A 191 30.43 21.21 25.93
C THR A 191 31.40 22.14 26.67
N ASP A 192 31.47 23.44 26.33
CA ASP A 192 32.28 24.38 27.11
C ASP A 192 31.61 24.72 28.46
N PRO A 193 32.35 25.08 29.53
CA PRO A 193 31.79 25.21 30.87
C PRO A 193 30.76 26.34 31.08
N GLN A 194 30.54 27.21 30.08
CA GLN A 194 29.56 28.29 30.15
C GLN A 194 28.30 27.92 29.37
N ASN A 195 28.39 27.66 28.06
CA ASN A 195 27.22 27.25 27.28
C ASN A 195 26.69 25.86 27.69
N TYR A 196 27.52 24.97 28.26
CA TYR A 196 27.00 23.70 28.80
C TYR A 196 25.98 23.92 29.92
N LYS A 197 26.17 24.96 30.76
CA LYS A 197 25.30 25.26 31.91
C LYS A 197 24.05 26.01 31.49
N ASP A 198 24.22 27.04 30.66
CA ASP A 198 23.14 27.82 30.05
C ASP A 198 23.37 27.87 28.53
N PRO A 199 22.73 26.96 27.75
CA PRO A 199 22.96 26.89 26.30
C PRO A 199 22.42 28.12 25.57
N CYS A 200 21.70 29.00 26.26
CA CYS A 200 21.14 30.22 25.74
C CYS A 200 21.96 31.48 26.10
N MET A 201 23.18 31.33 26.62
CA MET A 201 24.06 32.44 27.03
C MET A 201 24.27 33.52 25.94
N ASN A 202 24.27 33.15 24.66
CA ASN A 202 24.39 34.07 23.51
C ASN A 202 23.03 34.59 22.98
N SER A 203 21.92 34.20 23.63
CA SER A 203 20.53 34.58 23.31
C SER A 203 19.96 35.56 24.34
N LYS A 204 18.67 35.92 24.19
CA LYS A 204 17.94 36.82 25.11
C LYS A 204 17.27 36.09 26.28
N TYR A 205 17.61 34.82 26.50
CA TYR A 205 16.89 33.90 27.39
C TYR A 205 17.89 33.15 28.27
N ASN A 206 17.49 32.85 29.50
CA ASN A 206 18.24 31.95 30.39
C ASN A 206 17.60 30.57 30.28
N CYS A 207 18.40 29.52 30.10
CA CYS A 207 17.89 28.18 29.83
C CYS A 207 18.25 27.14 30.90
N GLU A 208 17.47 26.05 30.96
CA GLU A 208 17.85 24.84 31.69
C GLU A 208 19.06 24.20 30.99
N THR A 209 20.02 23.69 31.77
CA THR A 209 21.06 22.77 31.27
C THR A 209 20.40 21.64 30.50
N GLY A 210 20.87 21.37 29.28
CA GLY A 210 20.30 20.37 28.37
C GLY A 210 20.32 18.95 28.92
N TYR A 211 19.49 18.09 28.32
CA TYR A 211 19.27 16.69 28.69
C TYR A 211 18.55 15.99 27.54
N LEU A 212 18.78 14.68 27.36
CA LEU A 212 18.12 13.91 26.31
C LEU A 212 16.62 13.75 26.58
N PHE A 213 16.26 13.25 27.77
CA PHE A 213 14.86 13.01 28.14
C PHE A 213 14.65 13.06 29.66
N LYS A 214 13.54 13.70 30.08
CA LYS A 214 13.04 13.77 31.45
C LYS A 214 11.54 13.44 31.48
N HIS A 215 11.18 12.32 32.12
CA HIS A 215 9.81 12.08 32.57
C HIS A 215 9.50 12.99 33.76
N ARG A 216 8.52 13.90 33.62
CA ARG A 216 8.23 14.97 34.60
C ARG A 216 6.95 14.74 35.42
N LEU A 217 6.07 13.82 35.01
CA LEU A 217 4.82 13.49 35.71
C LEU A 217 4.25 12.12 35.30
N ASP A 218 4.12 11.21 36.28
CA ASP A 218 3.39 9.94 36.19
C ASP A 218 1.90 10.13 35.86
N PHE A 219 1.25 9.10 35.29
CA PHE A 219 -0.16 9.16 34.89
C PHE A 219 -1.13 9.56 36.01
N THR A 220 -1.78 10.71 35.84
CA THR A 220 -2.75 11.29 36.78
C THR A 220 -4.05 11.74 36.10
N PRO A 221 -5.23 11.59 36.74
CA PRO A 221 -6.48 12.20 36.27
C PRO A 221 -6.54 13.72 36.57
N ASP A 222 -5.60 14.24 37.37
CA ASP A 222 -5.54 15.63 37.79
C ASP A 222 -4.98 16.53 36.67
N MET A 223 -5.89 17.24 36.01
CA MET A 223 -5.56 18.19 34.94
C MET A 223 -4.73 19.37 35.44
N ASP A 224 -5.00 19.89 36.64
CA ASP A 224 -4.34 21.10 37.14
C ASP A 224 -2.90 20.78 37.54
N LYS A 225 -2.65 19.61 38.15
CA LYS A 225 -1.29 19.07 38.38
C LYS A 225 -0.53 18.84 37.06
N PHE A 226 -1.20 18.34 36.02
CA PHE A 226 -0.61 18.18 34.69
C PHE A 226 -0.24 19.52 34.06
N ILE A 227 -1.17 20.48 34.04
CA ILE A 227 -0.94 21.85 33.54
C ILE A 227 0.24 22.45 34.31
N GLN A 228 0.22 22.44 35.65
CA GLN A 228 1.27 22.96 36.51
C GLN A 228 2.65 22.41 36.14
N LYS A 229 2.80 21.09 35.92
CA LYS A 229 4.09 20.49 35.56
C LYS A 229 4.60 20.92 34.18
N VAL A 230 3.70 21.22 33.24
CA VAL A 230 4.08 21.88 31.97
C VAL A 230 4.43 23.36 32.22
N LEU A 231 3.72 24.08 33.09
CA LEU A 231 4.00 25.49 33.39
C LEU A 231 5.37 25.71 34.06
N GLU A 232 5.76 24.78 34.93
CA GLU A 232 7.02 24.76 35.71
C GLU A 232 8.26 24.38 34.90
N SER A 233 8.09 23.89 33.67
CA SER A 233 9.22 23.47 32.84
C SER A 233 9.88 24.65 32.13
N ASN A 234 11.21 24.67 32.16
CA ASN A 234 12.05 25.68 31.54
C ASN A 234 12.47 25.24 30.13
N ILE A 235 12.71 26.22 29.25
CA ILE A 235 13.27 25.99 27.92
C ILE A 235 14.78 25.69 27.99
N THR A 236 15.29 25.03 26.95
CA THR A 236 16.69 24.66 26.75
C THR A 236 17.04 24.74 25.26
N ALA A 237 18.29 24.46 24.86
CA ALA A 237 18.73 24.57 23.46
C ALA A 237 19.85 23.59 23.11
N ASN A 238 19.77 23.04 21.90
CA ASN A 238 20.77 22.27 21.16
C ASN A 238 21.47 23.16 20.12
N VAL A 239 22.38 22.57 19.33
CA VAL A 239 23.22 23.26 18.33
C VAL A 239 22.61 23.20 16.93
N ASP A 240 21.94 22.09 16.60
CA ASP A 240 21.38 21.77 15.29
C ASP A 240 19.85 21.56 15.32
N ASP A 241 19.27 21.12 14.20
CA ASP A 241 17.82 21.17 13.89
C ASP A 241 17.10 19.81 14.09
N LEU A 242 17.83 18.84 14.66
CA LEU A 242 17.38 17.48 14.95
C LEU A 242 17.37 17.26 16.47
N ASP A 243 16.40 16.49 16.96
CA ASP A 243 16.26 16.17 18.38
C ASP A 243 16.17 14.67 18.65
N GLY A 244 16.55 14.27 19.87
CA GLY A 244 16.53 12.90 20.38
C GLY A 244 15.15 12.38 20.78
N ALA A 245 14.07 12.85 20.15
CA ALA A 245 12.69 12.50 20.54
C ALA A 245 12.40 10.99 20.44
N LEU A 246 13.08 10.26 19.54
CA LEU A 246 12.93 8.81 19.43
C LEU A 246 13.47 8.05 20.65
N ASP A 247 14.54 8.54 21.28
CA ASP A 247 15.08 7.99 22.54
C ASP A 247 14.08 8.20 23.70
N ALA A 248 13.43 9.36 23.74
CA ALA A 248 12.34 9.64 24.67
C ALA A 248 11.14 8.70 24.44
N ILE A 249 10.72 8.49 23.19
CA ILE A 249 9.64 7.56 22.82
C ILE A 249 10.01 6.12 23.22
N LEU A 250 11.23 5.66 22.92
CA LEU A 250 11.75 4.36 23.35
C LEU A 250 11.59 4.19 24.87
N GLN A 251 12.07 5.15 25.66
CA GLN A 251 11.96 5.08 27.12
C GLN A 251 10.50 5.07 27.60
N ILE A 252 9.59 5.84 27.00
CA ILE A 252 8.16 5.84 27.35
C ILE A 252 7.51 4.47 27.08
N LEU A 253 7.95 3.75 26.04
CA LEU A 253 7.44 2.43 25.66
C LEU A 253 8.00 1.30 26.55
N VAL A 254 9.30 1.35 26.92
CA VAL A 254 9.94 0.28 27.71
C VAL A 254 9.80 0.50 29.23
N CYS A 255 9.80 1.74 29.71
CA CYS A 255 9.60 2.08 31.13
C CYS A 255 8.15 1.99 31.62
N GLY A 256 7.29 1.18 30.96
CA GLY A 256 5.84 1.24 31.18
C GLY A 256 5.36 0.99 32.61
N ARG A 257 6.13 0.23 33.41
CA ARG A 257 5.88 0.06 34.86
C ARG A 257 6.15 1.32 35.70
N ARG A 258 7.10 2.16 35.27
CA ARG A 258 7.47 3.42 35.93
C ARG A 258 6.55 4.55 35.50
N VAL A 259 6.33 4.69 34.18
CA VAL A 259 5.42 5.68 33.60
C VAL A 259 3.97 5.41 34.02
N GLY A 260 3.60 4.14 34.20
CA GLY A 260 2.34 3.72 34.82
C GLY A 260 1.19 3.47 33.84
N TRP A 261 1.49 3.02 32.60
CA TRP A 261 0.47 2.67 31.60
C TRP A 261 -0.55 1.66 32.15
N ASN A 262 -1.84 1.91 31.95
CA ASN A 262 -2.91 0.99 32.28
C ASN A 262 -3.01 -0.07 31.16
N PRO A 263 -3.01 -1.39 31.47
CA PRO A 263 -3.20 -2.42 30.45
C PRO A 263 -4.54 -2.29 29.72
N GLN A 264 -5.61 -1.90 30.44
CA GLN A 264 -6.96 -1.69 29.91
C GLN A 264 -7.21 -0.21 29.62
N SER A 265 -6.38 0.38 28.76
CA SER A 265 -6.57 1.73 28.19
C SER A 265 -6.20 1.76 26.71
N ARG A 266 -6.68 2.79 26.02
CA ARG A 266 -6.15 3.24 24.74
C ARG A 266 -4.97 4.15 25.07
N LYS A 267 -3.78 3.81 24.54
CA LYS A 267 -2.51 4.44 24.92
C LYS A 267 -2.05 5.34 23.78
N ILE A 268 -1.90 6.64 24.03
CA ILE A 268 -1.49 7.62 23.02
C ILE A 268 -0.31 8.44 23.55
N ILE A 269 0.78 8.51 22.78
CA ILE A 269 1.85 9.50 22.95
C ILE A 269 1.52 10.68 22.04
N VAL A 270 1.63 11.91 22.54
CA VAL A 270 1.51 13.14 21.75
C VAL A 270 2.86 13.81 21.75
N LEU A 271 3.61 13.68 20.66
CA LEU A 271 4.87 14.39 20.43
C LEU A 271 4.55 15.77 19.85
N ALA A 272 4.89 16.84 20.57
CA ALA A 272 4.79 18.21 20.07
C ALA A 272 6.19 18.79 19.90
N THR A 273 6.54 19.21 18.68
CA THR A 273 7.90 19.63 18.30
C THR A 273 7.90 20.56 17.08
N ASP A 274 8.98 21.31 16.90
CA ASP A 274 9.30 22.00 15.64
C ASP A 274 10.64 21.60 15.01
N SER A 275 11.18 20.44 15.41
CA SER A 275 12.44 19.85 14.95
C SER A 275 12.28 18.60 14.08
N LEU A 276 13.36 18.18 13.42
CA LEU A 276 13.50 16.84 12.84
C LEU A 276 13.94 15.82 13.91
N LEU A 277 13.99 14.53 13.55
CA LEU A 277 14.37 13.45 14.45
C LEU A 277 15.78 12.94 14.16
N HIS A 278 16.59 12.79 15.20
CA HIS A 278 17.79 11.95 15.14
C HIS A 278 17.44 10.45 15.09
N THR A 279 18.23 9.67 14.38
CA THR A 279 17.99 8.24 14.12
C THR A 279 19.27 7.40 14.28
N ALA A 280 19.11 6.08 14.41
CA ALA A 280 20.25 5.15 14.55
C ALA A 280 21.33 5.36 13.47
N GLY A 281 22.56 5.59 13.92
CA GLY A 281 23.69 6.03 13.11
C GLY A 281 24.20 7.43 13.51
N ASP A 282 23.31 8.35 13.90
CA ASP A 282 23.69 9.73 14.19
C ASP A 282 24.51 9.85 15.49
N GLY A 283 24.18 9.06 16.51
CA GLY A 283 24.83 9.09 17.83
C GLY A 283 26.31 8.72 17.80
N LEU A 284 26.79 8.11 16.71
CA LEU A 284 28.20 7.91 16.40
C LEU A 284 29.01 9.21 16.49
N LEU A 285 28.43 10.36 16.09
CA LEU A 285 29.11 11.66 16.13
C LEU A 285 29.40 12.12 17.57
N ALA A 286 28.54 11.76 18.53
CA ALA A 286 28.73 12.00 19.96
C ALA A 286 29.46 10.84 20.69
N GLY A 287 29.94 9.82 19.96
CA GLY A 287 30.57 8.62 20.53
C GLY A 287 29.59 7.62 21.17
N ALA A 288 28.28 7.81 20.98
CA ALA A 288 27.23 6.96 21.52
C ALA A 288 26.99 5.74 20.61
N VAL A 289 27.94 4.80 20.60
CA VAL A 289 28.09 3.78 19.54
C VAL A 289 27.36 2.45 19.75
N ARG A 290 26.50 2.30 20.77
CA ARG A 290 25.79 1.04 21.05
C ARG A 290 24.33 1.09 20.60
N ARG A 291 23.85 0.10 19.84
CA ARG A 291 22.42 0.01 19.50
C ARG A 291 21.56 -0.04 20.77
N PRO A 292 20.45 0.73 20.87
CA PRO A 292 19.58 0.72 22.03
C PRO A 292 18.96 -0.65 22.36
N THR A 293 18.87 -0.93 23.65
CA THR A 293 18.21 -2.10 24.24
C THR A 293 16.81 -1.75 24.73
N GLU A 294 15.88 -2.72 24.79
CA GLU A 294 14.56 -2.55 25.40
C GLU A 294 14.58 -2.47 26.95
N GLU A 295 15.61 -1.83 27.51
CA GLU A 295 15.80 -1.62 28.95
C GLU A 295 15.41 -0.19 29.36
N CYS A 296 14.80 -0.06 30.54
CA CYS A 296 14.44 1.23 31.11
C CYS A 296 15.66 1.89 31.78
N PHE A 297 16.02 3.10 31.33
CA PHE A 297 17.18 3.88 31.76
C PHE A 297 16.82 5.24 32.36
N LEU A 298 15.74 5.29 33.15
CA LEU A 298 15.34 6.48 33.92
C LEU A 298 15.75 6.32 35.40
N ASP A 299 16.23 7.39 36.03
CA ASP A 299 16.80 7.42 37.39
C ASP A 299 15.74 7.29 38.53
N GLN A 300 15.75 8.12 39.58
CA GLN A 300 14.59 8.32 40.47
C GLN A 300 13.78 9.59 40.13
N ASN A 301 14.41 10.63 39.58
CA ASN A 301 13.79 11.90 39.20
C ASN A 301 13.04 11.85 37.84
N GLY A 302 13.31 10.82 37.01
CA GLY A 302 12.73 10.62 35.69
C GLY A 302 13.67 10.91 34.51
N GLU A 303 14.95 11.18 34.78
CA GLU A 303 15.96 11.58 33.79
C GLU A 303 16.73 10.38 33.20
N HIS A 304 17.07 10.47 31.92
CA HIS A 304 17.78 9.42 31.18
C HIS A 304 19.25 9.27 31.62
N ILE A 305 19.62 8.13 32.23
CA ILE A 305 20.96 7.94 32.86
C ILE A 305 22.08 7.47 31.93
N LYS A 306 21.77 7.02 30.70
CA LYS A 306 22.78 6.47 29.76
C LYS A 306 22.82 7.16 28.36
N PRO A 307 22.59 8.49 28.22
CA PRO A 307 22.28 9.12 26.94
C PRO A 307 23.44 9.08 25.92
N LEU A 308 24.68 9.03 26.41
CA LEU A 308 25.91 8.97 25.59
C LEU A 308 26.50 7.55 25.49
N ILE A 309 25.81 6.52 25.99
CA ILE A 309 26.27 5.12 25.89
C ILE A 309 25.64 4.42 24.70
N TYR A 310 24.37 4.75 24.41
CA TYR A 310 23.60 4.18 23.31
C TYR A 310 23.29 5.24 22.27
N ASP A 311 23.28 4.81 21.02
CA ASP A 311 22.85 5.55 19.84
C ASP A 311 21.37 5.94 19.95
N TYR A 312 20.82 6.65 18.97
CA TYR A 312 19.36 6.76 18.82
C TYR A 312 18.79 5.42 18.34
N PRO A 313 17.50 5.12 18.61
CA PRO A 313 16.87 3.91 18.09
C PRO A 313 16.52 4.04 16.60
N ASP A 314 16.36 2.89 15.94
CA ASP A 314 15.87 2.84 14.57
C ASP A 314 14.33 2.85 14.51
N ILE A 315 13.76 3.31 13.39
CA ILE A 315 12.29 3.43 13.23
C ILE A 315 11.59 2.07 13.33
N GLY A 316 12.25 0.97 12.95
CA GLY A 316 11.72 -0.39 13.06
C GLY A 316 11.54 -0.82 14.52
N GLN A 317 12.55 -0.57 15.37
CA GLN A 317 12.47 -0.80 16.81
C GLN A 317 11.31 -0.01 17.46
N ILE A 318 11.07 1.23 17.01
CA ILE A 318 9.95 2.04 17.48
C ILE A 318 8.60 1.49 16.98
N HIS A 319 8.46 1.14 15.69
CA HIS A 319 7.27 0.51 15.14
C HIS A 319 6.89 -0.78 15.89
N ASP A 320 7.86 -1.67 16.11
CA ASP A 320 7.62 -2.95 16.78
C ASP A 320 7.27 -2.77 18.25
N LEU A 321 7.85 -1.78 18.94
CA LEU A 321 7.43 -1.42 20.30
C LEU A 321 6.01 -0.82 20.36
N LEU A 322 5.63 0.05 19.42
CA LEU A 322 4.27 0.60 19.33
C LEU A 322 3.24 -0.53 19.15
N ARG A 323 3.52 -1.45 18.22
CA ARG A 323 2.74 -2.68 18.00
C ARG A 323 2.67 -3.54 19.26
N ASN A 324 3.82 -3.93 19.81
CA ASN A 324 3.91 -4.91 20.92
C ASN A 324 3.49 -4.36 22.28
N ARG A 325 3.35 -3.04 22.43
CA ARG A 325 2.79 -2.39 23.64
C ARG A 325 1.36 -1.87 23.43
N LYS A 326 0.83 -1.92 22.19
CA LYS A 326 -0.44 -1.31 21.75
C LYS A 326 -0.53 0.14 22.20
N VAL A 327 0.36 0.96 21.63
CA VAL A 327 0.51 2.40 21.85
C VAL A 327 0.55 3.07 20.48
N ASN A 328 -0.13 4.20 20.33
CA ASN A 328 -0.14 5.01 19.10
C ASN A 328 0.53 6.37 19.34
N ILE A 329 1.05 7.00 18.28
CA ILE A 329 1.68 8.34 18.33
C ILE A 329 0.86 9.37 17.55
N ILE A 330 0.68 10.55 18.13
CA ILE A 330 0.26 11.78 17.44
C ILE A 330 1.48 12.69 17.29
N PHE A 331 1.87 13.00 16.06
CA PHE A 331 2.91 13.98 15.73
C PHE A 331 2.25 15.36 15.52
N ALA A 332 2.47 16.27 16.46
CA ALA A 332 2.02 17.65 16.44
C ALA A 332 3.17 18.56 15.98
N VAL A 333 3.29 18.74 14.67
CA VAL A 333 4.45 19.38 14.02
C VAL A 333 4.12 20.81 13.66
N LYS A 334 4.83 21.78 14.24
CA LYS A 334 4.56 23.22 14.04
C LYS A 334 5.14 23.76 12.72
N ASP A 335 6.26 23.21 12.28
CA ASP A 335 6.95 23.63 11.05
C ASP A 335 6.31 22.96 9.80
N PRO A 336 5.77 23.73 8.83
CA PRO A 336 5.10 23.17 7.65
C PRO A 336 6.03 22.50 6.61
N GLU A 337 7.34 22.75 6.64
CA GLU A 337 8.30 22.02 5.81
C GLU A 337 8.63 20.68 6.43
N LYS A 338 8.89 20.65 7.75
CA LYS A 338 9.14 19.42 8.53
C LYS A 338 7.89 18.54 8.65
N LEU A 339 6.69 19.12 8.61
CA LEU A 339 5.42 18.37 8.54
C LEU A 339 5.45 17.31 7.42
N LYS A 340 6.05 17.62 6.26
CA LYS A 340 6.20 16.71 5.10
C LYS A 340 7.19 15.55 5.32
N TYR A 341 8.03 15.62 6.34
CA TYR A 341 8.87 14.51 6.80
C TYR A 341 8.05 13.58 7.71
N TYR A 342 7.36 14.13 8.73
CA TYR A 342 6.51 13.33 9.62
C TYR A 342 5.32 12.69 8.90
N ASP A 343 4.80 13.32 7.83
CA ASP A 343 3.76 12.74 6.98
C ASP A 343 4.24 11.48 6.26
N ARG A 344 5.50 11.46 5.80
CA ARG A 344 6.12 10.29 5.16
C ARG A 344 6.53 9.23 6.17
N LEU A 345 7.11 9.64 7.30
CA LEU A 345 7.41 8.74 8.43
C LEU A 345 6.17 7.96 8.88
N THR A 346 5.02 8.64 9.02
CA THR A 346 3.73 8.02 9.31
C THR A 346 3.26 7.09 8.17
N LYS A 347 3.24 7.55 6.91
CA LYS A 347 2.67 6.78 5.79
C LYS A 347 3.52 5.59 5.33
N GLU A 348 4.84 5.71 5.40
CA GLU A 348 5.79 4.76 4.81
C GLU A 348 6.40 3.78 5.82
N LEU A 349 6.50 4.16 7.11
CA LEU A 349 7.25 3.37 8.12
C LEU A 349 6.46 3.02 9.38
N LEU A 350 5.60 3.91 9.90
CA LEU A 350 4.84 3.68 11.14
C LEU A 350 3.40 3.19 10.93
N GLY A 351 2.81 3.46 9.76
CA GLY A 351 1.45 3.05 9.40
C GLY A 351 0.38 3.52 10.39
N ASP A 352 -0.68 2.72 10.56
CA ASP A 352 -1.83 3.06 11.42
C ASP A 352 -1.50 3.28 12.92
N PHE A 353 -0.27 3.02 13.37
CA PHE A 353 0.19 3.35 14.73
C PHE A 353 0.51 4.85 14.91
N ALA A 354 0.60 5.61 13.83
CA ALA A 354 0.93 7.03 13.85
C ALA A 354 -0.15 7.90 13.18
N PHE A 355 -0.23 9.16 13.60
CA PHE A 355 -1.06 10.19 13.01
C PHE A 355 -0.32 11.53 13.05
N THR A 356 -0.19 12.19 11.90
CA THR A 356 0.54 13.46 11.76
C THR A 356 -0.44 14.62 11.56
N GLY A 357 -0.13 15.80 12.09
CA GLY A 357 -0.79 17.04 11.68
C GLY A 357 -0.16 18.32 12.24
N GLU A 358 -0.59 19.43 11.69
CA GLU A 358 -0.01 20.75 11.91
C GLU A 358 -0.33 21.33 13.29
N LEU A 359 0.70 21.81 13.99
CA LEU A 359 0.62 22.52 15.26
C LEU A 359 0.63 24.04 15.04
N ALA A 360 -0.36 24.53 14.28
CA ALA A 360 -0.55 25.95 14.00
C ALA A 360 -0.86 26.76 15.29
N ALA A 361 -0.39 28.01 15.33
CA ALA A 361 -0.14 28.80 16.55
C ALA A 361 -1.31 28.91 17.56
N ASP A 362 -2.57 28.90 17.10
CA ASP A 362 -3.73 29.25 17.92
C ASP A 362 -4.63 28.05 18.27
N LEU A 363 -4.45 27.47 19.46
CA LEU A 363 -5.30 26.41 20.08
C LEU A 363 -5.36 25.02 19.42
N HIS A 364 -4.82 24.80 18.21
CA HIS A 364 -5.03 23.58 17.43
C HIS A 364 -4.54 22.26 18.07
N ILE A 365 -3.65 22.28 19.07
CA ILE A 365 -3.14 21.04 19.70
C ILE A 365 -4.26 20.17 20.29
N ILE A 366 -5.33 20.76 20.81
CA ILE A 366 -6.48 20.02 21.32
C ILE A 366 -7.27 19.37 20.19
N GLU A 367 -7.44 20.08 19.07
CA GLU A 367 -8.13 19.58 17.89
C GLU A 367 -7.34 18.45 17.23
N LEU A 368 -6.02 18.53 17.23
CA LEU A 368 -5.16 17.45 16.75
C LEU A 368 -5.26 16.20 17.64
N ILE A 369 -5.29 16.36 18.97
CA ILE A 369 -5.57 15.26 19.91
C ILE A 369 -6.94 14.65 19.65
N GLU A 370 -7.97 15.46 19.41
CA GLU A 370 -9.33 15.00 19.09
C GLU A 370 -9.39 14.26 17.74
N LYS A 371 -8.72 14.77 16.69
CA LYS A 371 -8.59 14.10 15.38
C LYS A 371 -7.83 12.79 15.46
N GLY A 372 -6.64 12.78 16.06
CA GLY A 372 -5.81 11.58 16.21
C GLY A 372 -6.46 10.52 17.10
N PHE A 373 -7.12 10.92 18.19
CA PHE A 373 -7.94 10.00 19.00
C PHE A 373 -9.01 9.33 18.14
N TYR A 374 -9.78 10.09 17.34
CA TYR A 374 -10.78 9.50 16.46
C TYR A 374 -10.20 8.67 15.31
N ASN A 375 -8.99 8.97 14.82
CA ASN A 375 -8.29 8.14 13.85
C ASN A 375 -8.09 6.71 14.40
N PHE A 376 -7.56 6.59 15.62
CA PHE A 376 -7.32 5.28 16.25
C PHE A 376 -8.57 4.65 16.88
N ALA A 377 -9.56 5.45 17.32
CA ALA A 377 -10.73 4.96 18.04
C ALA A 377 -11.93 4.59 17.13
N ARG A 378 -11.98 5.11 15.91
CA ARG A 378 -12.99 4.76 14.88
C ARG A 378 -12.47 3.76 13.85
N GLN A 379 -11.29 3.21 14.07
CA GLN A 379 -10.77 2.07 13.32
C GLN A 379 -10.74 0.87 14.25
N VAL A 380 -11.02 -0.31 13.70
CA VAL A 380 -10.79 -1.59 14.37
C VAL A 380 -10.08 -2.52 13.39
N ASN A 381 -8.98 -3.11 13.83
CA ASN A 381 -8.14 -3.96 13.00
C ASN A 381 -7.81 -5.24 13.77
N PHE A 382 -8.32 -6.38 13.29
CA PHE A 382 -8.11 -7.68 13.92
C PHE A 382 -6.96 -8.44 13.27
N PHE A 383 -6.17 -9.14 14.07
CA PHE A 383 -5.10 -10.02 13.57
C PHE A 383 -4.90 -11.21 14.50
N THR A 384 -4.16 -12.21 14.03
CA THR A 384 -3.71 -13.35 14.84
C THR A 384 -2.21 -13.49 14.67
N ASN A 385 -1.47 -13.73 15.75
CA ASN A 385 -0.06 -14.16 15.65
C ASN A 385 0.00 -15.68 15.47
N LEU A 386 0.54 -16.14 14.33
CA LEU A 386 0.63 -17.55 13.96
C LEU A 386 2.08 -18.09 13.95
N THR A 387 3.04 -17.32 14.49
CA THR A 387 4.48 -17.68 14.47
C THR A 387 4.77 -19.03 15.14
N GLU A 388 4.02 -19.36 16.20
CA GLU A 388 4.14 -20.63 16.93
C GLU A 388 3.20 -21.74 16.38
N HIS A 389 2.30 -21.39 15.46
CA HIS A 389 1.28 -22.29 14.89
C HIS A 389 1.28 -22.28 13.34
N PRO A 390 2.41 -22.59 12.66
CA PRO A 390 2.54 -22.53 11.19
C PRO A 390 1.70 -23.56 10.42
N TYR A 391 0.93 -24.39 11.13
CA TYR A 391 -0.02 -25.36 10.61
C TYR A 391 -1.48 -24.84 10.60
N ILE A 392 -1.69 -23.56 10.91
CA ILE A 392 -2.99 -22.88 10.89
C ILE A 392 -2.95 -21.72 9.90
N ASP A 393 -4.00 -21.59 9.08
CA ASP A 393 -4.33 -20.37 8.35
C ASP A 393 -5.53 -19.66 9.01
N VAL A 394 -5.56 -18.33 8.97
CA VAL A 394 -6.67 -17.50 9.49
C VAL A 394 -6.99 -16.38 8.51
N GLN A 395 -8.17 -16.43 7.91
CA GLN A 395 -8.67 -15.42 6.98
C GLN A 395 -9.83 -14.64 7.60
N PHE A 396 -9.75 -13.30 7.56
CA PHE A 396 -10.72 -12.42 8.18
C PHE A 396 -11.72 -11.85 7.16
N PHE A 397 -12.97 -11.75 7.60
CA PHE A 397 -14.05 -11.10 6.88
C PHE A 397 -14.82 -10.17 7.83
N GLY A 398 -15.23 -9.00 7.35
CA GLY A 398 -15.94 -7.99 8.13
C GLY A 398 -17.21 -7.52 7.45
N ASP A 399 -18.27 -7.32 8.24
CA ASP A 399 -19.53 -6.68 7.84
C ASP A 399 -19.58 -5.26 8.45
N CYS A 400 -18.75 -4.37 7.90
CA CYS A 400 -18.56 -3.02 8.43
C CYS A 400 -19.81 -2.13 8.31
N GLU A 401 -20.65 -2.37 7.29
CA GLU A 401 -21.79 -1.51 6.94
C GLU A 401 -23.15 -2.13 7.28
N GLY A 402 -23.23 -3.44 7.55
CA GLY A 402 -24.48 -4.19 7.72
C GLY A 402 -25.08 -4.70 6.41
N VAL A 403 -24.22 -4.94 5.40
CA VAL A 403 -24.57 -5.32 4.02
C VAL A 403 -24.12 -6.74 3.70
N GLY A 404 -23.08 -7.26 4.38
CA GLY A 404 -22.52 -8.57 4.12
C GLY A 404 -21.04 -8.67 4.51
N TYR A 405 -20.51 -9.90 4.57
CA TYR A 405 -19.10 -10.15 4.89
C TYR A 405 -18.21 -9.94 3.66
N ASN A 406 -17.39 -8.89 3.66
CA ASN A 406 -16.30 -8.71 2.70
C ASN A 406 -14.99 -9.24 3.28
N LYS A 407 -14.02 -9.64 2.44
CA LYS A 407 -12.71 -10.14 2.90
C LYS A 407 -11.82 -8.99 3.39
N THR A 408 -12.00 -8.63 4.66
CA THR A 408 -11.25 -7.59 5.38
C THR A 408 -11.12 -7.95 6.86
N ASN A 409 -10.01 -7.56 7.47
CA ASN A 409 -9.80 -7.56 8.92
C ASN A 409 -9.99 -6.17 9.56
N LEU A 410 -10.24 -5.14 8.74
CA LEU A 410 -10.25 -3.73 9.09
C LEU A 410 -11.60 -3.09 8.72
N CYS A 411 -12.22 -2.41 9.69
CA CYS A 411 -13.36 -1.52 9.46
C CYS A 411 -13.03 -0.09 9.91
N TYR A 412 -13.38 0.88 9.06
CA TYR A 412 -13.23 2.32 9.31
C TYR A 412 -14.54 2.95 9.81
N ASN A 413 -14.46 4.16 10.35
CA ASN A 413 -15.59 4.97 10.82
C ASN A 413 -16.52 4.25 11.82
N VAL A 414 -15.98 3.33 12.62
CA VAL A 414 -16.71 2.58 13.63
C VAL A 414 -17.29 3.54 14.68
N GLY A 415 -18.62 3.64 14.70
CA GLY A 415 -19.39 4.38 15.70
C GLY A 415 -19.88 3.49 16.85
N ASN A 416 -20.93 3.91 17.55
CA ASN A 416 -21.54 3.13 18.64
C ASN A 416 -22.35 1.89 18.16
N LYS A 417 -22.17 1.46 16.91
CA LYS A 417 -22.82 0.28 16.33
C LYS A 417 -21.98 -0.96 16.60
N GLU A 418 -22.64 -2.10 16.68
CA GLU A 418 -22.00 -3.42 16.69
C GLU A 418 -21.61 -3.81 15.26
N ILE A 419 -20.34 -4.17 15.07
CA ILE A 419 -19.80 -4.70 13.82
C ILE A 419 -19.59 -6.21 13.97
N LYS A 420 -19.93 -6.97 12.93
CA LYS A 420 -19.74 -8.42 12.87
C LYS A 420 -18.46 -8.73 12.10
N PHE A 421 -17.69 -9.66 12.62
CA PHE A 421 -16.51 -10.22 12.00
C PHE A 421 -16.62 -11.74 11.94
N LYS A 422 -15.89 -12.32 11.00
CA LYS A 422 -15.74 -13.76 10.83
C LYS A 422 -14.27 -14.07 10.62
N ALA A 423 -13.68 -14.88 11.49
CA ALA A 423 -12.38 -15.49 11.27
C ALA A 423 -12.60 -16.92 10.78
N GLN A 424 -12.19 -17.18 9.54
CA GLN A 424 -12.14 -18.51 8.96
C GLN A 424 -10.80 -19.13 9.32
N VAL A 425 -10.81 -20.21 10.09
CA VAL A 425 -9.61 -20.89 10.61
C VAL A 425 -9.49 -22.26 9.94
N THR A 426 -8.32 -22.55 9.36
CA THR A 426 -8.09 -23.78 8.59
C THR A 426 -6.85 -24.51 9.11
N LEU A 427 -6.97 -25.83 9.29
CA LEU A 427 -5.85 -26.71 9.64
C LEU A 427 -5.11 -27.15 8.37
N THR A 428 -3.89 -26.67 8.17
CA THR A 428 -3.11 -26.84 6.91
C THR A 428 -2.05 -27.95 6.95
N GLN A 429 -1.77 -28.55 8.12
CA GLN A 429 -0.83 -29.67 8.25
C GLN A 429 -1.35 -30.75 9.21
N ARG A 430 -1.15 -32.04 8.87
CA ARG A 430 -1.62 -33.18 9.69
C ARG A 430 -0.92 -33.34 11.05
N GLN A 431 0.28 -32.80 11.22
CA GLN A 431 1.10 -32.97 12.44
C GLN A 431 0.81 -31.93 13.55
N ALA A 432 -0.40 -31.37 13.57
CA ALA A 432 -0.80 -30.37 14.56
C ALA A 432 -0.93 -30.94 15.97
N LYS A 433 -0.63 -30.10 16.97
CA LYS A 433 -0.88 -30.39 18.37
C LYS A 433 -2.30 -29.96 18.75
N SER A 434 -2.98 -30.81 19.50
CA SER A 434 -4.33 -30.55 20.01
C SER A 434 -4.24 -29.92 21.41
N GLY A 435 -5.04 -28.88 21.65
CA GLY A 435 -5.00 -28.07 22.87
C GLY A 435 -4.18 -26.77 22.74
N ASP A 436 -3.48 -26.56 21.61
CA ASP A 436 -2.84 -25.29 21.27
C ASP A 436 -3.89 -24.17 21.18
N THR A 437 -3.50 -22.92 21.48
CA THR A 437 -4.43 -21.80 21.63
C THR A 437 -3.93 -20.56 20.90
N ILE A 438 -4.70 -20.07 19.93
CA ILE A 438 -4.42 -18.82 19.21
C ILE A 438 -5.26 -17.67 19.77
N PHE A 439 -4.83 -16.44 19.51
CA PHE A 439 -5.55 -15.24 19.94
C PHE A 439 -5.91 -14.36 18.75
N ILE A 440 -7.19 -14.05 18.60
CA ILE A 440 -7.65 -12.99 17.68
C ILE A 440 -7.58 -11.68 18.47
N GLU A 441 -6.62 -10.83 18.14
CA GLU A 441 -6.32 -9.58 18.85
C GLU A 441 -6.80 -8.35 18.08
N GLU A 442 -7.24 -7.31 18.81
CA GLU A 442 -7.38 -5.96 18.23
C GLU A 442 -6.01 -5.23 18.26
N LYS A 443 -5.73 -4.43 17.23
CA LYS A 443 -4.43 -3.74 17.03
C LYS A 443 -4.14 -2.63 18.05
N ASN A 444 -5.15 -1.90 18.51
CA ASN A 444 -5.03 -0.66 19.28
C ASN A 444 -5.34 -0.82 20.78
N ILE A 445 -6.01 -1.91 21.21
CA ILE A 445 -6.39 -2.16 22.61
C ILE A 445 -5.98 -3.57 23.07
N GLN A 446 -5.78 -3.73 24.38
CA GLN A 446 -5.44 -5.03 24.98
C GLN A 446 -6.69 -5.89 25.22
N GLU A 447 -7.50 -6.08 24.17
CA GLU A 447 -8.60 -7.04 24.13
C GLU A 447 -8.35 -8.06 23.01
N SER A 448 -8.76 -9.30 23.25
CA SER A 448 -8.60 -10.42 22.32
C SER A 448 -9.63 -11.52 22.59
N ILE A 449 -9.76 -12.45 21.65
CA ILE A 449 -10.53 -13.70 21.79
C ILE A 449 -9.54 -14.86 21.97
N GLU A 450 -9.69 -15.62 23.04
CA GLU A 450 -9.02 -16.91 23.24
C GLU A 450 -9.68 -17.97 22.35
N VAL A 451 -8.91 -18.56 21.42
CA VAL A 451 -9.38 -19.56 20.47
C VAL A 451 -8.60 -20.86 20.71
N ARG A 452 -9.19 -21.77 21.50
CA ARG A 452 -8.61 -23.09 21.80
C ARG A 452 -8.84 -24.03 20.62
N LEU A 453 -7.77 -24.56 20.06
CA LEU A 453 -7.79 -25.44 18.90
C LEU A 453 -7.78 -26.89 19.35
N GLU A 454 -8.84 -27.63 19.01
CA GLU A 454 -8.85 -29.08 19.15
C GLU A 454 -8.80 -29.74 17.78
N TYR A 455 -7.68 -30.41 17.53
CA TYR A 455 -7.57 -31.47 16.54
C TYR A 455 -7.87 -32.78 17.26
N GLU A 456 -9.05 -33.37 17.04
CA GLU A 456 -9.25 -34.75 17.46
C GLU A 456 -8.55 -35.66 16.45
N LYS A 457 -7.74 -36.62 16.92
CA LYS A 457 -7.27 -37.71 16.05
C LYS A 457 -8.51 -38.32 15.40
N PRO A 458 -8.58 -38.46 14.06
CA PRO A 458 -9.80 -38.93 13.40
C PRO A 458 -10.26 -40.31 13.92
N CYS A 459 -9.32 -41.16 14.33
CA CYS A 459 -9.57 -42.54 14.76
C CYS A 459 -9.26 -42.75 16.24
N LYS A 460 -10.23 -43.31 16.97
CA LYS A 460 -10.15 -43.51 18.43
C LYS A 460 -9.69 -44.94 18.77
N CYS A 461 -9.93 -45.88 17.86
CA CYS A 461 -9.45 -47.26 17.82
C CYS A 461 -7.93 -47.42 17.93
N ASP A 462 -7.13 -46.38 17.63
CA ASP A 462 -5.70 -46.30 17.95
C ASP A 462 -5.39 -46.63 19.42
N ASN A 463 -6.27 -46.23 20.34
CA ASN A 463 -6.09 -46.41 21.79
C ASN A 463 -6.68 -47.73 22.32
N TYR A 464 -7.23 -48.59 21.44
CA TYR A 464 -7.92 -49.82 21.85
C TYR A 464 -6.90 -50.94 22.16
N GLN A 465 -6.56 -51.14 23.44
CA GLN A 465 -5.79 -52.31 23.86
C GLN A 465 -6.61 -53.59 23.64
N LEU A 466 -6.16 -54.46 22.73
CA LEU A 466 -6.91 -55.67 22.37
C LEU A 466 -7.04 -56.65 23.53
N SER A 467 -8.28 -56.87 23.95
CA SER A 467 -8.72 -58.11 24.60
C SER A 467 -8.81 -59.26 23.58
N SER A 468 -7.66 -59.65 23.02
CA SER A 468 -7.35 -60.96 22.42
C SER A 468 -8.38 -61.61 21.47
N VAL A 469 -8.25 -61.37 20.15
CA VAL A 469 -8.60 -62.37 19.11
C VAL A 469 -7.57 -62.40 17.98
N LYS A 470 -7.34 -61.29 17.25
CA LYS A 470 -6.38 -61.24 16.14
C LYS A 470 -5.03 -60.62 16.55
N THR A 471 -3.93 -61.21 16.06
CA THR A 471 -2.56 -60.71 16.20
C THR A 471 -1.86 -60.78 14.85
N CYS A 472 -1.10 -59.74 14.49
CA CYS A 472 -0.27 -59.75 13.29
C CYS A 472 1.01 -60.56 13.52
N GLU A 473 1.42 -61.34 12.54
CA GLU A 473 2.67 -62.10 12.50
C GLU A 473 3.84 -61.24 11.97
N ASN A 474 5.05 -61.81 12.02
CA ASN A 474 6.26 -61.31 11.34
C ASN A 474 6.66 -59.84 11.61
N GLY A 475 6.17 -59.27 12.72
CA GLY A 475 6.41 -57.87 13.09
C GLY A 475 5.38 -56.86 12.58
N GLY A 476 4.23 -57.33 12.06
CA GLY A 476 3.10 -56.47 11.72
C GLY A 476 2.50 -55.74 12.94
N ILE A 477 1.96 -54.55 12.70
CA ILE A 477 1.33 -53.72 13.72
C ILE A 477 -0.18 -53.73 13.51
N PHE A 478 -0.95 -54.17 14.52
CA PHE A 478 -2.40 -54.13 14.45
C PHE A 478 -2.90 -52.70 14.73
N VAL A 479 -3.70 -52.14 13.83
CA VAL A 479 -4.31 -50.81 13.95
C VAL A 479 -5.76 -50.91 13.48
N CYS A 480 -6.72 -50.45 14.28
CA CYS A 480 -8.11 -50.26 13.86
C CYS A 480 -8.73 -51.40 13.03
N GLY A 481 -8.54 -52.68 13.40
CA GLY A 481 -9.17 -53.81 12.70
C GLY A 481 -8.37 -54.41 11.54
N TYR A 482 -7.17 -53.91 11.23
CA TYR A 482 -6.30 -54.47 10.20
C TYR A 482 -4.82 -54.52 10.64
N CYS A 483 -4.00 -55.25 9.91
CA CYS A 483 -2.55 -55.29 10.13
C CYS A 483 -1.79 -54.41 9.12
N ILE A 484 -0.93 -53.54 9.64
CA ILE A 484 0.12 -52.87 8.86
C ILE A 484 1.33 -53.81 8.80
N CYS A 485 1.61 -54.37 7.62
CA CYS A 485 2.69 -55.32 7.43
C CYS A 485 4.03 -54.63 7.16
N PRO A 486 5.16 -55.13 7.72
CA PRO A 486 6.49 -54.62 7.41
C PRO A 486 6.90 -55.01 5.98
N SER A 487 7.83 -54.25 5.41
CA SER A 487 8.33 -54.44 4.05
C SER A 487 8.74 -55.89 3.78
N GLY A 488 8.17 -56.50 2.73
CA GLY A 488 8.40 -57.92 2.41
C GLY A 488 7.34 -58.88 2.97
N TRP A 489 6.31 -58.39 3.67
CA TRP A 489 5.16 -59.18 4.16
C TRP A 489 3.81 -58.60 3.73
N LYS A 490 2.82 -59.48 3.58
CA LYS A 490 1.43 -59.21 3.16
C LYS A 490 0.47 -60.24 3.80
N GLY A 491 -0.82 -60.15 3.48
CA GLY A 491 -1.88 -60.99 4.06
C GLY A 491 -2.64 -60.25 5.17
N GLU A 492 -3.79 -60.78 5.59
CA GLU A 492 -4.64 -60.10 6.60
C GLU A 492 -3.93 -59.95 7.96
N ILE A 493 -3.04 -60.90 8.27
CA ILE A 493 -2.26 -60.95 9.51
C ILE A 493 -0.75 -60.88 9.27
N CYS A 494 -0.29 -60.49 8.07
CA CYS A 494 1.14 -60.46 7.71
C CYS A 494 1.85 -61.83 7.72
N ASP A 495 1.07 -62.90 7.54
CA ASP A 495 1.49 -64.31 7.42
C ASP A 495 2.27 -64.61 6.14
N GLN A 496 1.98 -63.89 5.05
CA GLN A 496 2.51 -64.19 3.72
C GLN A 496 3.75 -63.35 3.41
N ARG A 497 4.84 -63.99 3.03
CA ARG A 497 5.99 -63.30 2.45
C ARG A 497 5.63 -62.79 1.05
N CYS A 498 6.17 -61.64 0.67
CA CYS A 498 6.03 -61.10 -0.68
C CYS A 498 6.95 -61.86 -1.64
N GLU A 499 6.39 -62.85 -2.33
CA GLU A 499 7.08 -63.60 -3.39
C GLU A 499 7.37 -62.70 -4.59
N THR A 500 8.62 -62.72 -5.08
CA THR A 500 9.14 -61.84 -6.14
C THR A 500 8.67 -62.20 -7.55
N GLU A 501 7.82 -63.21 -7.71
CA GLU A 501 7.45 -63.79 -9.00
C GLU A 501 5.94 -63.73 -9.31
N ASN A 502 5.09 -63.42 -8.33
CA ASN A 502 3.62 -63.40 -8.52
C ASN A 502 2.99 -62.02 -8.23
N TYR A 503 3.26 -61.08 -9.14
CA TYR A 503 2.71 -59.72 -9.15
C TYR A 503 1.33 -59.60 -9.80
N ASP A 504 0.61 -60.70 -10.06
CA ASP A 504 -0.71 -60.63 -10.72
C ASP A 504 -1.77 -59.92 -9.85
N SER A 505 -1.54 -59.86 -8.53
CA SER A 505 -2.29 -59.00 -7.59
C SER A 505 -2.18 -57.49 -7.87
N CYS A 506 -1.18 -57.05 -8.63
CA CYS A 506 -1.00 -55.69 -9.13
C CYS A 506 -1.50 -55.49 -10.58
N ARG A 507 -2.28 -56.42 -11.12
CA ARG A 507 -2.94 -56.28 -12.42
C ARG A 507 -4.43 -56.03 -12.24
N LEU A 508 -4.97 -55.12 -13.04
CA LEU A 508 -6.41 -55.06 -13.29
C LEU A 508 -6.79 -56.24 -14.18
N SER A 509 -7.77 -57.03 -13.75
CA SER A 509 -8.36 -58.13 -14.52
C SER A 509 -9.88 -57.99 -14.51
N GLN A 510 -10.46 -57.67 -15.67
CA GLN A 510 -11.90 -57.44 -15.89
C GLN A 510 -12.24 -57.83 -17.33
N ASP A 511 -13.39 -58.47 -17.55
CA ASP A 511 -13.95 -58.81 -18.88
C ASP A 511 -12.97 -59.48 -19.88
N GLY A 512 -12.01 -60.26 -19.36
CA GLY A 512 -10.98 -60.93 -20.15
C GLY A 512 -9.77 -60.06 -20.51
N TYR A 513 -9.78 -58.76 -20.19
CA TYR A 513 -8.60 -57.91 -20.19
C TYR A 513 -7.74 -58.18 -18.95
N VAL A 514 -6.42 -58.19 -19.13
CA VAL A 514 -5.42 -58.29 -18.04
C VAL A 514 -4.36 -57.23 -18.27
N SER A 515 -4.17 -56.33 -17.29
CA SER A 515 -3.22 -55.22 -17.42
C SER A 515 -1.76 -55.66 -17.26
N ARG A 516 -0.85 -54.75 -17.57
CA ARG A 516 0.51 -54.81 -17.00
C ARG A 516 0.47 -54.49 -15.51
N ILE A 517 1.49 -54.98 -14.80
CA ILE A 517 1.73 -54.71 -13.38
C ILE A 517 1.74 -53.18 -13.18
N CYS A 518 0.85 -52.67 -12.33
CA CYS A 518 0.70 -51.24 -12.02
C CYS A 518 0.62 -50.33 -13.26
N HIS A 519 0.09 -50.84 -14.38
CA HIS A 519 0.04 -50.18 -15.69
C HIS A 519 1.39 -49.62 -16.20
N ASN A 520 2.53 -50.14 -15.71
CA ASN A 520 3.86 -49.55 -15.89
C ASN A 520 3.94 -48.07 -15.44
N SER A 521 3.22 -47.70 -14.38
CA SER A 521 3.10 -46.31 -13.88
C SER A 521 3.24 -46.25 -12.35
N GLY A 522 4.09 -47.14 -11.81
CA GLY A 522 4.26 -47.41 -10.40
C GLY A 522 4.95 -48.76 -10.17
N GLU A 523 5.50 -48.96 -8.98
CA GLU A 523 6.13 -50.23 -8.58
C GLU A 523 5.14 -51.13 -7.83
N CYS A 524 5.17 -52.44 -8.10
CA CYS A 524 4.35 -53.41 -7.37
C CYS A 524 5.06 -53.89 -6.11
N ILE A 525 4.88 -53.17 -5.01
CA ILE A 525 5.44 -53.53 -3.72
C ILE A 525 4.43 -54.44 -3.00
N CYS A 526 4.82 -55.68 -2.74
CA CYS A 526 4.05 -56.66 -1.96
C CYS A 526 2.62 -57.01 -2.48
N GLY A 527 2.32 -56.73 -3.75
CA GLY A 527 0.99 -56.96 -4.32
C GLY A 527 0.04 -55.76 -4.19
N LYS A 528 0.57 -54.58 -3.82
CA LYS A 528 -0.06 -53.27 -4.01
C LYS A 528 0.80 -52.44 -4.97
N CYS A 529 0.19 -51.47 -5.63
CA CYS A 529 0.90 -50.55 -6.51
C CYS A 529 1.22 -49.25 -5.77
N GLU A 530 2.49 -48.88 -5.70
CA GLU A 530 2.93 -47.55 -5.31
C GLU A 530 3.12 -46.73 -6.59
N CYS A 531 2.29 -45.72 -6.80
CA CYS A 531 2.19 -45.04 -8.09
C CYS A 531 3.24 -43.94 -8.26
N GLU A 532 3.85 -43.90 -9.44
CA GLU A 532 4.67 -42.76 -9.84
C GLU A 532 3.77 -41.52 -10.00
N TYR A 533 4.28 -40.35 -9.65
CA TYR A 533 3.52 -39.11 -9.84
C TYR A 533 3.36 -38.76 -11.34
N PRO A 534 2.17 -38.40 -11.86
CA PRO A 534 0.89 -38.13 -11.19
C PRO A 534 -0.18 -39.21 -11.45
N TYR A 535 0.18 -40.49 -11.34
CA TYR A 535 -0.75 -41.61 -11.49
C TYR A 535 -1.40 -41.98 -10.17
N VAL A 536 -2.66 -42.43 -10.22
CA VAL A 536 -3.48 -42.81 -9.06
C VAL A 536 -4.33 -44.05 -9.35
N GLY A 537 -5.07 -44.49 -8.32
CA GLY A 537 -5.94 -45.66 -8.36
C GLY A 537 -5.19 -46.94 -8.02
N LYS A 538 -5.93 -47.98 -7.61
CA LYS A 538 -5.41 -49.25 -7.06
C LYS A 538 -4.29 -49.92 -7.90
N PHE A 539 -4.28 -49.71 -9.21
CA PHE A 539 -3.32 -50.28 -10.15
C PHE A 539 -2.56 -49.21 -10.95
N CYS A 540 -2.51 -47.96 -10.47
CA CYS A 540 -1.95 -46.79 -11.15
C CYS A 540 -2.52 -46.54 -12.55
N GLN A 541 -3.74 -47.02 -12.80
CA GLN A 541 -4.37 -47.02 -14.12
C GLN A 541 -4.80 -45.63 -14.60
N PHE A 542 -4.84 -44.64 -13.69
CA PHE A 542 -5.37 -43.32 -13.95
C PHE A 542 -4.27 -42.27 -13.85
N LYS A 543 -3.88 -41.66 -14.97
CA LYS A 543 -3.03 -40.46 -14.95
C LYS A 543 -3.90 -39.24 -14.70
N CYS A 544 -3.69 -38.56 -13.58
CA CYS A 544 -4.44 -37.34 -13.28
C CYS A 544 -3.83 -36.11 -13.97
N PRO A 545 -4.65 -35.15 -14.42
CA PRO A 545 -4.19 -33.82 -14.79
C PRO A 545 -3.56 -33.10 -13.60
N THR A 546 -2.47 -32.38 -13.85
CA THR A 546 -1.70 -31.59 -12.88
C THR A 546 -1.68 -30.13 -13.29
N GLY A 547 -2.01 -29.22 -12.38
CA GLY A 547 -2.00 -27.78 -12.64
C GLY A 547 -0.60 -27.16 -12.68
N GLU A 548 -0.53 -25.86 -13.00
CA GLU A 548 0.72 -25.08 -13.06
C GLU A 548 1.53 -25.12 -11.74
N ASN A 549 0.88 -25.37 -10.61
CA ASN A 549 1.51 -25.54 -9.29
C ASN A 549 2.12 -26.95 -9.06
N ASN A 550 2.18 -27.79 -10.10
CA ASN A 550 2.59 -29.20 -10.05
C ASN A 550 1.78 -30.07 -9.07
N LEU A 551 0.53 -29.71 -8.73
CA LEU A 551 -0.39 -30.54 -7.95
C LEU A 551 -1.46 -31.20 -8.83
N ILE A 552 -1.82 -32.45 -8.52
CA ILE A 552 -2.97 -33.14 -9.10
C ILE A 552 -4.23 -32.30 -8.86
N CYS A 553 -4.98 -32.05 -9.93
CA CYS A 553 -6.18 -31.21 -9.91
C CYS A 553 -5.99 -29.83 -9.27
N SER A 554 -4.78 -29.27 -9.39
CA SER A 554 -4.34 -28.03 -8.75
C SER A 554 -4.37 -28.04 -7.21
N GLY A 555 -4.62 -29.20 -6.60
CA GLY A 555 -4.77 -29.41 -5.16
C GLY A 555 -6.23 -29.65 -4.74
N LEU A 556 -6.42 -30.35 -3.62
CA LEU A 556 -7.74 -30.81 -3.13
C LEU A 556 -8.80 -29.71 -2.98
N ASN A 557 -8.40 -28.46 -2.74
CA ASN A 557 -9.30 -27.31 -2.63
C ASN A 557 -9.90 -26.89 -3.99
N HIS A 558 -9.19 -27.15 -5.09
CA HIS A 558 -9.60 -26.85 -6.45
C HIS A 558 -10.35 -28.05 -7.08
N GLY A 559 -9.94 -29.27 -6.77
CA GLY A 559 -10.63 -30.49 -7.21
C GLY A 559 -10.00 -31.78 -6.73
N THR A 560 -10.72 -32.88 -6.92
CA THR A 560 -10.26 -34.25 -6.61
C THR A 560 -10.20 -35.08 -7.89
N CYS A 561 -9.20 -35.94 -8.04
CA CYS A 561 -9.09 -36.82 -9.20
C CYS A 561 -9.97 -38.06 -9.02
N VAL A 562 -10.84 -38.35 -9.99
CA VAL A 562 -11.69 -39.54 -10.05
C VAL A 562 -11.55 -40.12 -11.47
N ASP A 563 -11.24 -41.41 -11.59
CA ASP A 563 -11.04 -42.12 -12.86
C ASP A 563 -10.12 -41.39 -13.88
N GLY A 564 -9.08 -40.70 -13.39
CA GLY A 564 -8.11 -39.96 -14.22
C GLY A 564 -8.62 -38.60 -14.73
N LYS A 565 -9.70 -38.08 -14.15
CA LYS A 565 -10.25 -36.75 -14.45
C LYS A 565 -10.39 -35.95 -13.17
N CYS A 566 -10.16 -34.64 -13.25
CA CYS A 566 -10.40 -33.78 -12.10
C CYS A 566 -11.87 -33.39 -12.01
N VAL A 567 -12.48 -33.65 -10.85
CA VAL A 567 -13.80 -33.16 -10.45
C VAL A 567 -13.56 -31.91 -9.61
N CYS A 568 -13.87 -30.74 -10.17
CA CYS A 568 -13.56 -29.46 -9.55
C CYS A 568 -14.58 -29.06 -8.49
N THR A 569 -14.13 -28.28 -7.50
CA THR A 569 -15.00 -27.57 -6.57
C THR A 569 -15.68 -26.39 -7.29
N ALA A 570 -16.78 -25.87 -6.75
CA ALA A 570 -17.67 -24.92 -7.46
C ALA A 570 -17.02 -23.59 -7.90
N GLU A 571 -15.87 -23.24 -7.33
CA GLU A 571 -15.10 -22.02 -7.65
C GLU A 571 -14.05 -22.22 -8.76
N TYR A 572 -13.94 -23.45 -9.30
CA TYR A 572 -12.92 -23.87 -10.26
C TYR A 572 -13.46 -24.75 -11.40
N ALA A 573 -12.73 -24.78 -12.51
CA ALA A 573 -13.09 -25.44 -13.75
C ALA A 573 -11.83 -25.85 -14.56
N GLY A 574 -12.05 -26.37 -15.77
CA GLY A 574 -10.97 -26.90 -16.62
C GLY A 574 -10.61 -28.35 -16.28
N SER A 575 -9.76 -28.97 -17.10
CA SER A 575 -9.41 -30.40 -16.95
C SER A 575 -8.56 -30.72 -15.71
N ASP A 576 -7.92 -29.71 -15.12
CA ASP A 576 -6.98 -29.78 -14.00
C ASP A 576 -7.38 -28.87 -12.82
N CYS A 577 -8.58 -28.30 -12.86
CA CYS A 577 -9.09 -27.33 -11.88
C CYS A 577 -8.21 -26.09 -11.64
N SER A 578 -7.34 -25.72 -12.58
CA SER A 578 -6.53 -24.50 -12.52
C SER A 578 -7.36 -23.24 -12.78
N CYS A 579 -8.45 -23.37 -13.53
CA CYS A 579 -9.24 -22.26 -14.06
C CYS A 579 -10.29 -21.79 -13.03
N SER A 580 -10.08 -20.65 -12.37
CA SER A 580 -11.11 -20.09 -11.47
C SER A 580 -12.34 -19.62 -12.25
N THR A 581 -13.53 -19.86 -11.70
CA THR A 581 -14.82 -19.40 -12.27
C THR A 581 -15.16 -17.95 -11.93
N SER A 582 -14.35 -17.29 -11.08
CA SER A 582 -14.50 -15.86 -10.78
C SER A 582 -14.17 -14.98 -11.98
N THR A 583 -14.86 -13.84 -12.09
CA THR A 583 -14.59 -12.78 -13.08
C THR A 583 -13.95 -11.53 -12.46
N SER A 584 -13.57 -11.57 -11.17
CA SER A 584 -13.15 -10.40 -10.39
C SER A 584 -11.94 -9.64 -10.95
N ASN A 585 -11.02 -10.34 -11.61
CA ASN A 585 -9.81 -9.76 -12.22
C ASN A 585 -10.00 -9.42 -13.71
N CYS A 586 -11.13 -9.79 -14.29
CA CYS A 586 -11.55 -9.44 -15.65
C CYS A 586 -12.34 -8.11 -15.71
N GLN A 587 -12.52 -7.44 -14.57
CA GLN A 587 -13.33 -6.23 -14.42
C GLN A 587 -12.55 -5.19 -13.61
N LEU A 588 -12.43 -3.96 -14.13
CA LEU A 588 -11.96 -2.81 -13.38
C LEU A 588 -13.11 -2.31 -12.47
N PRO A 589 -12.86 -1.92 -11.21
CA PRO A 589 -13.96 -1.62 -10.27
C PRO A 589 -14.91 -0.51 -10.73
N ASP A 590 -14.43 0.49 -11.48
CA ASP A 590 -15.23 1.61 -11.98
C ASP A 590 -16.02 1.28 -13.27
N MET A 591 -15.86 0.07 -13.80
CA MET A 591 -16.50 -0.42 -15.01
C MET A 591 -17.50 -1.53 -14.70
N LEU A 592 -18.62 -1.55 -15.43
CA LEU A 592 -19.68 -2.58 -15.32
C LEU A 592 -19.50 -3.72 -16.32
N GLU A 593 -18.56 -3.60 -17.25
CA GLU A 593 -18.39 -4.51 -18.39
C GLU A 593 -17.10 -5.34 -18.26
N VAL A 594 -17.27 -6.66 -18.28
CA VAL A 594 -16.18 -7.64 -18.23
C VAL A 594 -15.37 -7.56 -19.53
N CYS A 595 -14.04 -7.44 -19.43
CA CYS A 595 -13.13 -7.32 -20.57
C CYS A 595 -13.54 -6.24 -21.60
N ASN A 596 -14.05 -5.10 -21.11
CA ASN A 596 -14.41 -3.91 -21.91
C ASN A 596 -15.45 -4.19 -23.03
N SER A 597 -16.16 -5.33 -22.96
CA SER A 597 -16.96 -5.89 -24.06
C SER A 597 -16.18 -6.01 -25.39
N LYS A 598 -14.87 -6.27 -25.32
CA LYS A 598 -13.93 -6.51 -26.45
C LYS A 598 -13.11 -7.77 -26.26
N GLY A 599 -13.69 -8.71 -25.52
CA GLY A 599 -13.12 -9.99 -25.17
C GLY A 599 -14.05 -10.74 -24.24
N ARG A 600 -13.58 -11.87 -23.74
CA ARG A 600 -14.30 -12.75 -22.82
C ARG A 600 -13.40 -13.17 -21.67
N CYS A 601 -13.96 -13.29 -20.47
CA CYS A 601 -13.22 -13.74 -19.30
C CYS A 601 -13.11 -15.28 -19.30
N GLU A 602 -11.89 -15.80 -19.36
CA GLU A 602 -11.59 -17.23 -19.20
C GLU A 602 -10.56 -17.36 -18.07
N CYS A 603 -10.84 -18.21 -17.08
CA CYS A 603 -9.95 -18.46 -15.94
C CYS A 603 -9.53 -17.20 -15.15
N ASN A 604 -10.48 -16.28 -14.95
CA ASN A 604 -10.26 -14.97 -14.32
C ASN A 604 -9.18 -14.10 -15.01
N LYS A 605 -9.00 -14.27 -16.33
CA LYS A 605 -8.16 -13.46 -17.23
C LYS A 605 -8.96 -13.08 -18.49
N CYS A 606 -8.70 -11.93 -19.09
CA CYS A 606 -9.37 -11.52 -20.33
C CYS A 606 -8.70 -12.09 -21.58
N ILE A 607 -9.51 -12.65 -22.48
CA ILE A 607 -9.12 -13.11 -23.82
C ILE A 607 -9.76 -12.18 -24.85
N CYS A 608 -8.96 -11.35 -25.48
CA CYS A 608 -9.42 -10.24 -26.31
C CYS A 608 -9.79 -10.65 -27.74
N ASP A 609 -10.70 -9.89 -28.33
CA ASP A 609 -11.11 -10.02 -29.73
C ASP A 609 -10.00 -9.50 -30.68
N THR A 610 -10.01 -9.94 -31.93
CA THR A 610 -8.97 -9.60 -32.90
C THR A 610 -8.82 -8.09 -33.09
N GLY A 611 -7.63 -7.56 -32.77
CA GLY A 611 -7.33 -6.13 -32.82
C GLY A 611 -7.39 -5.43 -31.46
N TYR A 612 -7.75 -6.13 -30.38
CA TYR A 612 -7.68 -5.63 -29.01
C TYR A 612 -6.59 -6.33 -28.19
N SER A 613 -5.97 -5.60 -27.27
CA SER A 613 -4.93 -6.11 -26.36
C SER A 613 -5.02 -5.46 -24.96
N GLU A 614 -4.06 -5.80 -24.10
CA GLU A 614 -3.97 -5.48 -22.68
C GLU A 614 -4.99 -6.18 -21.76
N LYS A 615 -4.73 -6.04 -20.45
CA LYS A 615 -5.29 -6.85 -19.36
C LYS A 615 -6.83 -6.88 -19.33
N PHE A 616 -7.49 -5.86 -19.83
CA PHE A 616 -8.94 -5.71 -19.86
C PHE A 616 -9.49 -5.50 -21.30
N CYS A 617 -8.68 -5.75 -22.34
CA CYS A 617 -9.01 -5.53 -23.75
C CYS A 617 -9.31 -4.04 -24.08
N GLU A 618 -8.51 -3.14 -23.50
CA GLU A 618 -8.70 -1.69 -23.61
C GLU A 618 -7.90 -1.01 -24.72
N VAL A 619 -6.86 -1.66 -25.27
CA VAL A 619 -6.02 -1.13 -26.35
C VAL A 619 -6.50 -1.62 -27.70
N ASN A 620 -6.46 -0.76 -28.73
CA ASN A 620 -6.65 -1.08 -30.13
C ASN A 620 -5.74 -0.19 -30.99
N GLY A 621 -4.67 -0.77 -31.55
CA GLY A 621 -3.63 0.00 -32.22
C GLY A 621 -3.00 1.02 -31.27
N ASP A 622 -2.88 2.28 -31.71
CA ASP A 622 -2.37 3.39 -30.89
C ASP A 622 -3.37 3.94 -29.86
N ASN A 623 -4.63 3.48 -29.84
CA ASN A 623 -5.65 3.97 -28.90
C ASN A 623 -5.79 3.06 -27.67
N ASN A 624 -5.76 3.64 -26.47
CA ASN A 624 -6.11 2.98 -25.22
C ASN A 624 -7.31 3.70 -24.57
N THR A 625 -8.43 2.99 -24.49
CA THR A 625 -9.69 3.53 -23.96
C THR A 625 -9.64 3.91 -22.48
N MET A 626 -8.85 3.21 -21.65
CA MET A 626 -8.63 3.60 -20.26
C MET A 626 -7.74 4.85 -20.14
N CYS A 627 -6.77 5.02 -21.04
CA CYS A 627 -5.97 6.26 -21.08
C CYS A 627 -6.83 7.48 -21.43
N GLU A 628 -7.78 7.37 -22.37
CA GLU A 628 -8.74 8.45 -22.68
C GLU A 628 -9.64 8.79 -21.47
N ILE A 629 -10.12 7.77 -20.75
CA ILE A 629 -10.94 7.92 -19.54
C ILE A 629 -10.18 8.60 -18.41
N TYR A 630 -8.99 8.09 -18.05
CA TYR A 630 -8.26 8.54 -16.86
C TYR A 630 -7.48 9.84 -17.05
N LYS A 631 -7.19 10.22 -18.30
CA LYS A 631 -6.55 11.50 -18.66
C LYS A 631 -7.16 12.71 -17.94
N LEU A 632 -8.49 12.79 -17.83
CA LEU A 632 -9.17 13.93 -17.22
C LEU A 632 -8.86 14.08 -15.73
N PHE A 633 -8.81 12.98 -14.97
CA PHE A 633 -8.47 13.00 -13.54
C PHE A 633 -6.99 13.31 -13.32
N ILE A 634 -6.11 12.81 -14.19
CA ILE A 634 -4.68 13.16 -14.20
C ILE A 634 -4.47 14.65 -14.48
N GLU A 635 -5.22 15.23 -15.43
CA GLU A 635 -5.13 16.65 -15.80
C GLU A 635 -5.73 17.56 -14.72
N GLU A 636 -6.84 17.17 -14.06
CA GLU A 636 -7.38 17.89 -12.92
C GLU A 636 -6.42 17.84 -11.71
N ALA A 637 -5.84 16.68 -11.40
CA ALA A 637 -4.86 16.53 -10.31
C ALA A 637 -3.61 17.39 -10.53
N ALA A 638 -3.07 17.38 -11.75
CA ALA A 638 -1.91 18.19 -12.13
C ALA A 638 -2.18 19.70 -12.17
N ALA A 639 -3.45 20.12 -12.20
CA ALA A 639 -3.87 21.53 -12.24
C ALA A 639 -4.36 22.07 -10.88
N THR A 640 -4.77 21.21 -9.95
CA THR A 640 -5.48 21.61 -8.71
C THR A 640 -4.94 21.01 -7.42
N GLU A 641 -3.90 20.17 -7.47
CA GLU A 641 -3.33 19.44 -6.31
C GLU A 641 -4.35 18.53 -5.59
N LYS A 642 -5.46 18.21 -6.26
CA LYS A 642 -6.50 17.29 -5.82
C LYS A 642 -6.17 15.87 -6.30
N TYR A 643 -5.87 14.97 -5.36
CA TYR A 643 -5.42 13.61 -5.67
C TYR A 643 -6.49 12.52 -5.51
N GLY A 644 -7.75 12.89 -5.28
CA GLY A 644 -8.87 11.96 -5.09
C GLY A 644 -10.12 12.38 -5.87
N PHE A 645 -10.71 11.41 -6.57
CA PHE A 645 -11.89 11.58 -7.42
C PHE A 645 -12.87 10.41 -7.23
N GLN A 646 -14.12 10.59 -7.65
CA GLN A 646 -15.17 9.58 -7.56
C GLN A 646 -15.81 9.39 -8.93
N ARG A 647 -15.87 8.15 -9.42
CA ARG A 647 -16.52 7.76 -10.69
C ARG A 647 -17.34 6.49 -10.43
N ASN A 648 -18.62 6.48 -10.81
CA ASN A 648 -19.50 5.30 -10.69
C ASN A 648 -19.60 4.67 -9.28
N GLY A 649 -19.25 5.39 -8.21
CA GLY A 649 -19.18 4.85 -6.84
C GLY A 649 -17.85 4.17 -6.49
N VAL A 650 -16.79 4.49 -7.23
CA VAL A 650 -15.41 4.02 -7.06
C VAL A 650 -14.47 5.21 -6.86
N ASP A 651 -13.55 5.08 -5.91
CA ASP A 651 -12.53 6.08 -5.62
C ASP A 651 -11.34 5.93 -6.58
N ILE A 652 -11.01 7.02 -7.28
CA ILE A 652 -9.83 7.12 -8.15
C ILE A 652 -8.79 7.98 -7.44
N TYR A 653 -7.66 7.39 -7.10
CA TYR A 653 -6.54 8.06 -6.42
C TYR A 653 -5.41 8.33 -7.42
N VAL A 654 -4.85 9.55 -7.41
CA VAL A 654 -3.74 9.96 -8.29
C VAL A 654 -2.47 10.16 -7.48
N THR A 655 -1.46 9.32 -7.71
CA THR A 655 -0.13 9.45 -7.08
C THR A 655 0.85 10.08 -8.06
N VAL A 656 1.32 11.29 -7.77
CA VAL A 656 2.41 11.94 -8.52
C VAL A 656 3.77 11.51 -7.96
N ASP A 657 4.80 11.53 -8.81
CA ASP A 657 6.20 11.14 -8.51
C ASP A 657 6.45 9.64 -8.24
N GLY A 658 5.50 8.78 -8.63
CA GLY A 658 5.78 7.36 -8.82
C GLY A 658 6.85 7.14 -9.90
N LYS A 659 7.84 6.28 -9.61
CA LYS A 659 8.68 5.69 -10.66
C LYS A 659 7.80 4.77 -11.51
N ALA A 660 7.33 5.26 -12.66
CA ALA A 660 6.77 4.39 -13.69
C ALA A 660 7.77 3.26 -13.98
N SER A 661 7.30 2.00 -13.99
CA SER A 661 8.11 0.85 -14.34
C SER A 661 8.64 1.02 -15.78
N GLN A 662 9.86 0.56 -16.01
CA GLN A 662 10.54 0.72 -17.31
C GLN A 662 10.35 -0.53 -18.20
N ASP A 663 9.32 -1.34 -17.92
CA ASP A 663 9.29 -2.78 -18.24
C ASP A 663 7.88 -3.36 -18.53
N ASP A 664 6.82 -2.52 -18.65
CA ASP A 664 5.46 -2.95 -19.03
C ASP A 664 4.84 -1.94 -20.03
N ASP A 665 4.13 -2.42 -21.05
CA ASP A 665 3.62 -1.61 -22.18
C ASP A 665 2.38 -0.73 -21.87
N ALA A 666 1.83 -0.81 -20.65
CA ALA A 666 0.61 -0.11 -20.24
C ALA A 666 0.80 1.40 -19.87
N SER A 667 1.66 2.13 -20.60
CA SER A 667 2.04 3.51 -20.27
C SER A 667 1.21 4.57 -21.03
N CYS A 668 0.17 5.09 -20.39
CA CYS A 668 -0.61 6.22 -20.88
C CYS A 668 0.22 7.51 -20.97
N ARG A 669 -0.11 8.41 -21.90
CA ARG A 669 0.58 9.70 -22.05
C ARG A 669 -0.37 10.81 -22.47
N THR A 670 -0.30 11.94 -21.76
CA THR A 670 -0.96 13.20 -22.14
C THR A 670 -0.01 14.39 -22.05
N THR A 671 -0.42 15.54 -22.57
CA THR A 671 0.34 16.79 -22.58
C THR A 671 -0.54 17.96 -22.18
N THR A 672 -0.12 18.70 -21.15
CA THR A 672 -0.83 19.88 -20.62
C THR A 672 0.06 21.12 -20.65
N TYR A 673 -0.55 22.30 -20.57
CA TYR A 673 0.14 23.60 -20.60
C TYR A 673 -0.11 24.35 -19.30
N SER A 674 0.95 24.57 -18.52
CA SER A 674 0.90 25.36 -17.28
C SER A 674 1.65 26.68 -17.48
N GLY A 675 0.90 27.72 -17.84
CA GLY A 675 1.41 29.04 -18.18
C GLY A 675 2.38 29.00 -19.38
N SER A 676 3.68 29.18 -19.11
CA SER A 676 4.76 29.13 -20.11
C SER A 676 5.53 27.81 -20.12
N ASN A 677 5.07 26.80 -19.40
CA ASN A 677 5.63 25.45 -19.41
C ASN A 677 4.74 24.50 -20.21
N PHE A 678 5.33 23.62 -21.02
CA PHE A 678 4.64 22.43 -21.54
C PHE A 678 5.03 21.23 -20.68
N CYS A 679 4.04 20.49 -20.19
CA CYS A 679 4.23 19.36 -19.28
C CYS A 679 3.74 18.08 -19.95
N ILE A 680 4.63 17.10 -20.04
CA ILE A 680 4.32 15.75 -20.52
C ILE A 680 4.02 14.91 -19.28
N ILE A 681 2.83 14.32 -19.21
CA ILE A 681 2.45 13.43 -18.12
C ILE A 681 2.39 12.01 -18.69
N SER A 682 3.21 11.12 -18.14
CA SER A 682 3.12 9.67 -18.39
C SER A 682 2.53 9.01 -17.16
N PHE A 683 1.55 8.13 -17.32
CA PHE A 683 0.86 7.49 -16.19
C PHE A 683 0.45 6.04 -16.47
N ASP A 684 0.27 5.27 -15.42
CA ASP A 684 -0.36 3.93 -15.47
C ASP A 684 -1.58 3.86 -14.53
N TYR A 685 -2.33 2.76 -14.62
CA TYR A 685 -3.54 2.53 -13.82
C TYR A 685 -3.58 1.10 -13.26
N HIS A 686 -3.93 0.98 -11.98
CA HIS A 686 -3.98 -0.28 -11.24
C HIS A 686 -5.26 -0.35 -10.38
N SER A 687 -5.76 -1.55 -10.10
CA SER A 687 -6.81 -1.71 -9.09
C SER A 687 -6.21 -1.55 -7.70
N GLY A 688 -6.82 -0.70 -6.87
CA GLY A 688 -6.43 -0.51 -5.46
C GLY A 688 -7.10 -1.48 -4.49
N GLY A 689 -7.97 -2.38 -5.00
CA GLY A 689 -8.87 -3.23 -4.22
C GLY A 689 -10.33 -3.00 -4.62
N ASP A 690 -11.26 -3.60 -3.88
CA ASP A 690 -12.70 -3.40 -4.13
C ASP A 690 -13.06 -1.91 -4.13
N LYS A 691 -13.62 -1.45 -5.25
CA LYS A 691 -14.05 -0.05 -5.48
C LYS A 691 -12.95 1.00 -5.34
N SER A 692 -11.69 0.69 -5.68
CA SER A 692 -10.69 1.75 -5.92
C SER A 692 -9.78 1.51 -7.12
N VAL A 693 -9.34 2.60 -7.75
CA VAL A 693 -8.35 2.63 -8.82
C VAL A 693 -7.21 3.57 -8.43
N GLN A 694 -5.97 3.15 -8.62
CA GLN A 694 -4.77 3.96 -8.42
C GLN A 694 -4.15 4.32 -9.76
N LEU A 695 -4.01 5.62 -10.03
CA LEU A 695 -3.34 6.16 -11.20
C LEU A 695 -1.97 6.71 -10.78
N ARG A 696 -0.86 6.20 -11.31
CA ARG A 696 0.49 6.66 -10.92
C ARG A 696 1.08 7.50 -12.04
N ALA A 697 1.36 8.77 -11.77
CA ALA A 697 1.72 9.76 -12.78
C ALA A 697 3.12 10.36 -12.57
N LYS A 698 3.89 10.40 -13.65
CA LYS A 698 5.19 11.06 -13.74
C LYS A 698 5.07 12.31 -14.61
N ILE A 699 5.17 13.49 -13.98
CA ILE A 699 5.02 14.78 -14.65
C ILE A 699 6.40 15.32 -15.05
N SER A 700 6.64 15.53 -16.34
CA SER A 700 7.87 16.10 -16.90
C SER A 700 7.59 17.46 -17.55
N CYS A 701 7.83 18.54 -16.80
CA CYS A 701 7.59 19.91 -17.26
C CYS A 701 8.85 20.56 -17.86
N TYR A 702 8.68 21.13 -19.05
CA TYR A 702 9.73 21.84 -19.79
C TYR A 702 9.33 23.31 -19.96
N LYS A 703 10.25 24.23 -19.62
CA LYS A 703 10.04 25.66 -19.84
C LYS A 703 10.10 25.97 -21.34
N THR A 704 9.10 26.66 -21.90
CA THR A 704 9.21 27.11 -23.30
C THR A 704 10.36 28.12 -23.43
N ALA A 705 11.29 27.88 -24.36
CA ALA A 705 12.51 28.68 -24.49
C ALA A 705 12.30 30.06 -25.15
N GLY A 706 11.05 30.57 -25.17
CA GLY A 706 10.61 31.68 -26.00
C GLY A 706 11.26 33.03 -25.69
N PHE A 707 11.54 33.34 -24.41
CA PHE A 707 12.02 34.68 -24.05
C PHE A 707 13.55 34.83 -24.15
N LYS A 708 14.32 33.90 -23.56
CA LYS A 708 15.79 34.02 -23.50
C LYS A 708 16.44 34.05 -24.88
N MET A 709 16.06 33.16 -25.80
CA MET A 709 16.63 33.16 -27.16
C MET A 709 16.36 34.48 -27.90
N VAL A 710 15.15 35.03 -27.82
CA VAL A 710 14.79 36.30 -28.47
C VAL A 710 15.61 37.46 -27.91
N THR A 711 15.76 37.56 -26.58
CA THR A 711 16.61 38.60 -25.97
C THR A 711 18.08 38.49 -26.37
N THR A 712 18.63 37.27 -26.44
CA THR A 712 20.02 37.06 -26.88
C THR A 712 20.19 37.42 -28.36
N PHE A 713 19.31 36.97 -29.25
CA PHE A 713 19.36 37.33 -30.68
C PHE A 713 19.26 38.84 -30.91
N LEU A 714 18.36 39.55 -30.22
CA LEU A 714 18.22 41.00 -30.33
C LEU A 714 19.48 41.73 -29.85
N SER A 715 20.11 41.28 -28.76
CA SER A 715 21.36 41.87 -28.26
C SER A 715 22.53 41.71 -29.23
N ILE A 716 22.69 40.53 -29.83
CA ILE A 716 23.72 40.25 -30.85
C ILE A 716 23.45 41.06 -32.12
N PHE A 717 22.21 41.11 -32.59
CA PHE A 717 21.83 41.89 -33.78
C PHE A 717 22.11 43.38 -33.60
N ALA A 718 21.75 43.95 -32.44
CA ALA A 718 22.04 45.34 -32.11
C ALA A 718 23.56 45.63 -32.09
N ALA A 719 24.35 44.73 -31.49
CA ALA A 719 25.82 44.87 -31.45
C ALA A 719 26.45 44.83 -32.86
N VAL A 720 25.98 43.93 -33.74
CA VAL A 720 26.45 43.84 -35.14
C VAL A 720 26.09 45.10 -35.93
N VAL A 721 24.86 45.61 -35.79
CA VAL A 721 24.42 46.84 -36.48
C VAL A 721 25.21 48.07 -36.01
N ILE A 722 25.41 48.23 -34.69
CA ILE A 722 26.21 49.34 -34.13
C ILE A 722 27.68 49.23 -34.57
N GLY A 723 28.27 48.03 -34.54
CA GLY A 723 29.63 47.79 -35.01
C GLY A 723 29.79 48.12 -36.51
N GLY A 724 28.82 47.74 -37.34
CA GLY A 724 28.80 48.09 -38.76
C GLY A 724 28.71 49.60 -39.01
N ILE A 725 27.84 50.30 -38.28
CA ILE A 725 27.72 51.78 -38.37
C ILE A 725 29.02 52.46 -37.94
N LEU A 726 29.64 52.02 -36.85
CA LEU A 726 30.93 52.55 -36.39
C LEU A 726 32.06 52.29 -37.41
N PHE A 727 32.11 51.09 -38.00
CA PHE A 727 33.06 50.79 -39.07
C PHE A 727 32.86 51.71 -40.29
N ILE A 728 31.62 51.89 -40.75
CA ILE A 728 31.28 52.79 -41.86
C ILE A 728 31.66 54.25 -41.54
N LEU A 729 31.43 54.71 -40.30
CA LEU A 729 31.84 56.05 -39.87
C LEU A 729 33.36 56.22 -39.88
N VAL A 730 34.12 55.29 -39.30
CA VAL A 730 35.60 55.32 -39.32
C VAL A 730 36.15 55.24 -40.75
N TRP A 731 35.56 54.38 -41.59
CA TRP A 731 35.93 54.25 -43.00
C TRP A 731 35.65 55.53 -43.79
N LYS A 732 34.49 56.15 -43.59
CA LYS A 732 34.12 57.43 -44.24
C LYS A 732 34.97 58.59 -43.74
N ILE A 733 35.36 58.61 -42.47
CA ILE A 733 36.33 59.58 -41.93
C ILE A 733 37.70 59.39 -42.58
N ARG A 734 38.18 58.15 -42.75
CA ARG A 734 39.42 57.86 -43.48
C ARG A 734 39.35 58.32 -44.94
N ILE A 735 38.28 57.99 -45.66
CA ILE A 735 38.07 58.45 -47.04
C ILE A 735 38.07 59.97 -47.09
N TYR A 736 37.28 60.67 -46.26
CA TYR A 736 37.25 62.13 -46.24
C TYR A 736 38.63 62.75 -45.97
N HIS A 737 39.43 62.12 -45.11
CA HIS A 737 40.78 62.60 -44.80
C HIS A 737 41.78 62.36 -45.94
N GLN A 738 41.64 61.26 -46.68
CA GLN A 738 42.41 60.96 -47.89
C GLN A 738 41.99 61.86 -49.06
N GLU A 739 40.69 61.99 -49.32
CA GLU A 739 40.10 62.91 -50.30
C GLU A 739 40.55 64.36 -50.04
N ARG A 740 40.66 64.80 -48.77
CA ARG A 740 41.22 66.12 -48.45
C ARG A 740 42.68 66.27 -48.84
N VAL A 741 43.51 65.24 -48.61
CA VAL A 741 44.93 65.27 -48.98
C VAL A 741 45.10 65.22 -50.50
N GLU A 742 44.35 64.37 -51.19
CA GLU A 742 44.35 64.28 -52.65
C GLU A 742 43.79 65.56 -53.30
N TYR A 743 42.75 66.17 -52.74
CA TYR A 743 42.23 67.47 -53.18
C TYR A 743 43.25 68.60 -52.97
N GLN A 744 43.95 68.64 -51.83
CA GLN A 744 45.04 69.60 -51.62
C GLN A 744 46.18 69.38 -52.62
N LYS A 745 46.53 68.13 -52.91
CA LYS A 745 47.52 67.79 -53.93
C LYS A 745 47.08 68.25 -55.33
N PHE A 746 45.86 67.93 -55.74
CA PHE A 746 45.26 68.37 -57.01
C PHE A 746 45.19 69.91 -57.14
N VAL A 747 44.89 70.62 -56.05
CA VAL A 747 44.92 72.09 -56.01
C VAL A 747 46.35 72.64 -56.13
N SER A 748 47.36 71.93 -55.61
CA SER A 748 48.77 72.30 -55.81
C SER A 748 49.26 72.02 -57.24
N GLU A 749 48.90 70.87 -57.83
CA GLU A 749 49.24 70.49 -59.19
C GLU A 749 48.56 71.44 -60.21
N LYS A 750 47.30 71.83 -59.97
CA LYS A 750 46.60 72.87 -60.76
C LYS A 750 47.23 74.27 -60.71
N ARG A 751 48.13 74.56 -59.77
CA ARG A 751 48.89 75.83 -59.78
C ARG A 751 50.11 75.78 -60.70
N MET A 752 50.55 74.60 -61.14
CA MET A 752 51.81 74.44 -61.89
C MET A 752 51.64 74.45 -63.42
N PHE A 753 50.44 74.13 -63.94
CA PHE A 753 50.11 74.28 -65.36
C PHE A 753 49.25 75.51 -65.63
N ARG A 754 49.90 76.65 -65.86
CA ARG A 754 49.23 77.93 -66.16
C ARG A 754 49.97 78.75 -67.23
N GLN A 755 49.84 78.35 -68.49
CA GLN A 755 50.07 79.24 -69.63
C GLN A 755 48.74 79.58 -70.30
N THR A 756 48.37 80.86 -70.23
CA THR A 756 47.18 81.42 -70.88
C THR A 756 47.55 81.94 -72.28
N ASN A 757 46.82 81.50 -73.31
CA ASN A 757 46.94 82.08 -74.65
C ASN A 757 46.44 83.54 -74.63
N PRO A 758 47.26 84.54 -75.02
CA PRO A 758 46.93 85.96 -74.86
C PRO A 758 45.88 86.54 -75.83
N LEU A 759 45.19 85.70 -76.62
CA LEU A 759 44.26 86.15 -77.67
C LEU A 759 42.77 86.18 -77.28
N TYR A 760 42.38 85.75 -76.07
CA TYR A 760 40.96 85.68 -75.68
C TYR A 760 40.45 86.95 -74.97
N ARG A 761 39.24 87.40 -75.31
CA ARG A 761 38.49 88.47 -74.63
C ARG A 761 37.05 88.02 -74.36
N ASP A 762 36.52 88.48 -73.23
CA ASP A 762 35.26 88.04 -72.63
C ASP A 762 34.13 89.09 -72.81
N PRO A 763 32.95 88.74 -73.34
CA PRO A 763 31.86 89.70 -73.58
C PRO A 763 30.61 89.53 -72.69
N VAL A 764 30.18 90.65 -72.07
CA VAL A 764 28.78 90.97 -71.68
C VAL A 764 28.17 90.09 -70.55
N THR A 765 28.18 90.50 -69.28
CA THR A 765 27.37 91.55 -68.60
C THR A 765 25.85 91.33 -68.56
N THR A 766 25.26 91.54 -67.37
CA THR A 766 23.87 91.15 -67.01
C THR A 766 22.87 92.31 -67.01
N TYR A 767 21.58 92.00 -67.21
CA TYR A 767 20.46 92.87 -66.84
C TYR A 767 19.31 92.06 -66.20
N ARG A 768 18.39 92.74 -65.48
CA ARG A 768 17.22 92.14 -64.82
C ARG A 768 15.91 92.76 -65.35
N ASN A 769 14.83 91.99 -65.36
CA ASN A 769 13.48 92.53 -65.17
C ASN A 769 12.56 91.47 -64.52
N PRO A 770 11.70 91.78 -63.52
CA PRO A 770 10.86 90.78 -62.85
C PRO A 770 9.39 90.87 -63.29
N LEU A 771 8.74 89.73 -63.57
CA LEU A 771 7.28 89.65 -63.76
C LEU A 771 6.64 88.38 -63.19
N VAL A 772 5.33 88.50 -62.97
CA VAL A 772 4.39 87.58 -62.30
C VAL A 772 4.03 86.37 -63.17
N GLY A 773 3.71 85.21 -62.58
CA GLY A 773 3.03 84.11 -63.31
C GLY A 773 2.74 82.81 -62.55
N LYS A 774 1.46 82.56 -62.24
CA LYS A 774 0.81 81.22 -62.16
C LYS A 774 -0.16 81.10 -63.37
N PRO A 775 -0.94 80.01 -63.60
CA PRO A 775 -0.79 78.57 -63.31
C PRO A 775 -1.07 77.67 -64.57
N PHE A 776 -1.36 76.37 -64.38
CA PHE A 776 -2.21 75.44 -65.20
C PHE A 776 -1.68 74.64 -66.43
N ASN A 777 -1.91 73.31 -66.34
CA ASN A 777 -2.32 72.27 -67.33
C ASN A 777 -1.52 71.87 -68.59
N GLY A 778 -1.79 70.62 -69.03
CA GLY A 778 -1.21 69.90 -70.19
C GLY A 778 -0.49 68.61 -69.73
N ASP A 779 -1.13 67.44 -69.52
CA ASP A 779 -1.75 66.51 -70.50
C ASP A 779 -0.80 66.07 -71.65
N SER A 780 -0.68 64.78 -72.03
CA SER A 780 -1.43 63.57 -71.63
C SER A 780 -0.72 62.23 -71.96
N SER A 781 -1.13 61.15 -71.26
CA SER A 781 -1.03 59.72 -71.68
C SER A 781 0.40 59.08 -71.76
N ASN A 782 0.62 57.77 -71.62
CA ASN A 782 -0.27 56.59 -71.58
C ASN A 782 0.40 55.40 -70.83
N PHE A 783 -0.37 54.57 -70.09
CA PHE A 783 -0.12 53.17 -69.60
C PHE A 783 1.23 52.83 -68.89
N ALA A 784 1.33 51.92 -67.90
CA ALA A 784 0.45 51.23 -66.92
C ALA A 784 1.40 50.44 -65.96
N LEU A 785 1.07 49.55 -65.00
CA LEU A 785 -0.18 49.03 -64.42
C LEU A 785 0.18 48.45 -63.01
N HIS A 786 -0.52 48.77 -61.91
CA HIS A 786 -0.41 48.01 -60.65
C HIS A 786 -1.59 48.26 -59.67
N PRO A 787 -2.24 47.20 -59.15
CA PRO A 787 -3.11 47.22 -57.96
C PRO A 787 -2.55 46.28 -56.86
N ARG A 788 -2.99 46.30 -55.58
CA ARG A 788 -3.89 47.20 -54.82
C ARG A 788 -3.56 47.09 -53.33
N THR A 789 -3.82 48.14 -52.56
CA THR A 789 -4.05 48.07 -51.10
C THR A 789 -5.31 48.88 -50.75
N GLN A 790 -6.00 48.52 -49.67
CA GLN A 790 -7.05 49.35 -49.05
C GLN A 790 -6.96 49.24 -47.52
N THR A 791 -7.28 50.35 -46.86
CA THR A 791 -7.30 50.58 -45.40
C THR A 791 -8.71 51.06 -44.98
N THR A 792 -8.82 51.77 -43.83
CA THR A 792 -9.99 52.55 -43.34
C THR A 792 -11.15 51.74 -42.72
N THR A 793 -11.91 52.17 -41.69
CA THR A 793 -11.94 53.30 -40.70
C THR A 793 -13.07 52.96 -39.68
N SER A 794 -13.23 53.46 -38.45
CA SER A 794 -12.48 54.28 -37.45
C SER A 794 -13.22 54.05 -36.07
N GLN A 795 -13.32 54.86 -34.99
CA GLN A 795 -12.89 56.22 -34.59
C GLN A 795 -13.08 56.42 -33.07
N ALA A 796 -12.40 57.41 -32.45
CA ALA A 796 -12.74 58.09 -31.18
C ALA A 796 -12.74 57.23 -29.86
N GLU A 797 -12.72 57.72 -28.60
CA GLU A 797 -12.27 58.94 -27.86
C GLU A 797 -12.41 58.63 -26.32
N VAL A 798 -11.82 59.29 -25.29
CA VAL A 798 -10.70 60.26 -25.11
C VAL A 798 -10.41 60.41 -23.57
N GLN A 799 -9.27 61.03 -23.18
CA GLN A 799 -8.91 61.55 -21.81
C GLN A 799 -8.67 60.52 -20.66
N ALA A 800 -7.87 60.79 -19.59
CA ALA A 800 -6.78 61.77 -19.36
C ALA A 800 -5.95 61.50 -18.06
N SER A 801 -4.78 62.18 -17.95
CA SER A 801 -4.07 62.68 -16.74
C SER A 801 -2.99 61.85 -15.99
N ASN A 802 -1.79 62.48 -15.90
CA ASN A 802 -0.79 62.63 -14.81
C ASN A 802 -0.36 61.41 -13.94
N SER A 803 0.92 60.99 -13.86
CA SER A 803 2.15 61.68 -13.40
C SER A 803 2.11 62.14 -11.92
N PRO A 804 3.20 62.05 -11.09
CA PRO A 804 4.62 61.72 -11.36
C PRO A 804 5.06 60.40 -10.61
N THR A 805 6.29 60.07 -10.14
CA THR A 805 7.61 60.75 -9.96
C THR A 805 8.77 59.72 -9.79
N GLU A 806 10.00 60.07 -10.21
CA GLU A 806 11.36 59.96 -9.56
C GLU A 806 11.76 58.81 -8.57
N LYS A 807 13.04 58.46 -8.30
CA LYS A 807 14.42 58.94 -8.67
C LYS A 807 15.50 57.87 -8.31
N LYS A 808 16.57 57.74 -9.14
CA LYS A 808 18.02 57.49 -8.80
C LYS A 808 18.45 56.29 -7.89
N ALA A 809 19.72 55.84 -7.86
CA ALA A 809 20.87 55.78 -8.80
C ALA A 809 22.08 55.04 -8.13
N PHE A 810 23.18 54.82 -8.88
CA PHE A 810 24.51 54.30 -8.45
C PHE A 810 24.58 52.80 -8.01
N SER A 811 25.72 52.07 -8.11
CA SER A 811 26.92 52.14 -8.99
C SER A 811 27.96 51.03 -8.65
N LEU A 812 29.01 50.89 -9.48
CA LEU A 812 30.33 50.25 -9.21
C LEU A 812 30.36 48.69 -9.19
N TYR A 813 31.07 48.04 -10.13
CA TYR A 813 32.47 47.50 -10.06
C TYR A 813 32.53 46.04 -9.52
N GLU A 814 33.45 45.15 -9.94
CA GLU A 814 34.47 45.21 -11.03
C GLU A 814 34.76 43.80 -11.62
N ASN A 815 35.71 43.69 -12.55
CA ASN A 815 36.05 42.47 -13.29
C ASN A 815 37.02 41.53 -12.55
N SER A 816 36.92 40.21 -12.82
CA SER A 816 38.04 39.30 -13.17
C SER A 816 37.60 37.82 -13.09
N SER A 817 38.16 36.84 -13.81
CA SER A 817 38.69 36.78 -15.21
C SER A 817 38.94 35.29 -15.56
N CYS A 818 39.13 34.96 -16.84
CA CYS A 818 39.44 33.62 -17.38
C CYS A 818 40.54 32.85 -16.60
N SER A 819 40.60 31.50 -16.61
CA SER A 819 40.77 30.69 -17.83
C SER A 819 40.50 29.18 -17.67
N ILE A 820 40.22 28.51 -18.80
CA ILE A 820 40.19 27.05 -18.99
C ILE A 820 41.56 26.57 -19.52
N PRO A 821 41.97 25.30 -19.33
CA PRO A 821 41.84 24.34 -20.44
C PRO A 821 41.43 22.91 -19.99
N SER A 822 41.37 21.97 -20.94
CA SER A 822 40.54 20.75 -20.87
C SER A 822 41.26 19.41 -21.08
N SER A 823 40.70 18.34 -20.48
CA SER A 823 40.90 16.90 -20.85
C SER A 823 42.28 16.27 -20.52
N PRO A 824 42.45 14.92 -20.53
CA PRO A 824 41.52 13.85 -20.95
C PRO A 824 41.34 12.65 -19.98
N GLN A 825 40.72 11.58 -20.49
CA GLN A 825 40.22 10.37 -19.81
C GLN A 825 41.28 9.37 -19.29
N GLN A 826 40.97 8.66 -18.19
CA GLN A 826 41.06 7.19 -17.95
C GLN A 826 40.79 6.90 -16.45
N LYS A 827 40.61 5.67 -15.91
CA LYS A 827 39.90 4.41 -16.25
C LYS A 827 40.34 3.36 -15.18
N LYS A 828 39.49 2.38 -14.80
CA LYS A 828 39.69 1.33 -13.75
C LYS A 828 39.44 1.83 -12.31
N GLU A 829 38.60 1.16 -11.50
CA GLU A 829 38.66 -0.20 -10.89
C GLU A 829 39.76 -0.36 -9.83
N TYR A 830 39.40 -0.52 -8.55
CA TYR A 830 39.45 -1.81 -7.83
C TYR A 830 38.90 -1.70 -6.39
N LEU A 831 38.33 -2.83 -5.90
CA LEU A 831 37.77 -3.07 -4.56
C LEU A 831 36.52 -2.24 -4.19
#